data_AF-A0A957LYG5-F1
#
_entry.id   AF-A0A957LYG5-F1
#
_cell.length_a   1.000
_cell.length_b   1.000
_cell.length_c   1.000
_cell.angle_alpha   90.00
_cell.angle_beta   90.00
_cell.angle_gamma   90.00
#
_symmetry.space_group_name_H-M   'P 1'
#
loop_
_entity.id
_entity.type
_entity.pdbx_description
1 polymer ?
#
loop_
_entity_poly.entity_id
_entity_poly.type
_entity_poly.pdbx_seq_one_letter_code
_entity_poly.pdbx_strand_id
1 'polypeptide(L)'
;MRKISLQFIALWLIYLAFRPASGGQNAAVVALRDGGTLALVGMTLFAFMALDLWRPERAPLLYKWTTLGRILFLAGALAALSGGALFLLPAGGSMLSALRITLWLAGMIMLAVGAFRERAAHRYHAPSYRWTVDEEGAQVRIPVKDAPATPSLPLNLPRGYVLGLTLLVMFLGAFVRLWQLTSLPANCFQAECALGLRLLEPGARVIADNPFSLYGWIARRLYEFTGNGLLSLRLAGALVSLATLPLFFAAARRVSGPGGALTATLLLALDPWHVAAARSGESRLVFTLLFTLALWSILQAVNDRRRGWLVLGGLATGALCLAVPAWRLPVWGWATIMALLSLRNGDKEPGRRALNPFLYGTAVIAASLPVLSLPDPAAPPIGELAQNLAALGTAFSQSAGVGILALAGVGVLLRRLRSRRAAILLTSLAFAGGVLALRLASADVGGILSILTPLVFLCAAIALDQVMRTVGNAWQSVIRPQTLLAAALILALAPAGWRLFKAEDLLYGQSAQQEQPTYIAMADYLAQTMTAADATDSAPIFFVPPELLDMPAAQLMLDPAAIGVRIRPLDDVMALLSGENSLHDQQLLIAPDDEPTRESMAWILPEITARALPEDEPQFLLFDLPAADIAARQGVAGAYTRNGALLTDQRDGPLAFDWTAPPNLRGPFEATWHGSLLIPAAGAYSFGVDGAASPDTILTLLLDDRLILDTSLELYAQRAELPQGAHRLTMTYQTAAANPPPLTVTWTPPGGTPEPIPRTALLSPALPDVGLLATYFTDANFNGTPLTTRKEMIVGAPTRDPVVVAVAWQGKLAATRAGEYLLAAVADGDYQLIVDGRSLFDNRIAQPGEELSAYTAARIYLESGWHEIAVRYMPSSPDVALTLLWQPPGSEPRLLSSRYLLPYTAPLETIDQPLPEPPPLVGAELGDDRFALTRLFTGEEVQAGRPADDLPNLPLIRLWQTGACGSGENAFARPHGVVISPAHQRIYVADTDNRRVVAYTLSGSMDAVYADEQLEEISDLALGPAGALLVLDAGSQQVYRLDPATGAFTQMALSTGFYRPRGFDADETGALLVADTGGGRVVRLDETGALSNAFGDPASVLGIGQPTDTLATASALWAVTSEDGRLWNLTANGSIGAVQRALSMDGPHFAALADGGFLLSDPAAGRIVRFTTQGRPIAQIDPQGAFLTPTGIAVLEQGGDLLLAVADTQACTLSLWRGPGLQ
;
A
#
# COMPACT_ATOMS: atom_id res chain seq x y z
N MET A 1 -9.20 49.00 23.54
CA MET A 1 -7.80 48.51 23.45
C MET A 1 -7.54 47.27 24.31
N ARG A 2 -7.35 47.34 25.64
CA ARG A 2 -7.01 46.15 26.47
C ARG A 2 -7.95 44.94 26.34
N LYS A 3 -9.28 45.16 26.30
CA LYS A 3 -10.28 44.08 26.09
C LYS A 3 -10.12 43.38 24.73
N ILE A 4 -9.77 44.15 23.70
CA ILE A 4 -9.58 43.66 22.33
C ILE A 4 -8.28 42.84 22.27
N SER A 5 -7.17 43.36 22.79
CA SER A 5 -5.89 42.64 22.85
C SER A 5 -5.99 41.29 23.56
N LEU A 6 -6.75 41.22 24.66
CA LEU A 6 -6.94 39.98 25.40
C LEU A 6 -7.89 38.99 24.74
N GLN A 7 -8.89 39.46 23.98
CA GLN A 7 -9.69 38.57 23.13
C GLN A 7 -8.84 37.97 22.00
N PHE A 8 -7.92 38.75 21.41
CA PHE A 8 -6.96 38.26 20.43
C PHE A 8 -5.96 37.27 21.05
N ILE A 9 -5.43 37.54 22.25
CA ILE A 9 -4.58 36.58 22.98
C ILE A 9 -5.34 35.28 23.28
N ALA A 10 -6.61 35.37 23.69
CA ALA A 10 -7.44 34.20 23.94
C ALA A 10 -7.66 33.38 22.66
N LEU A 11 -7.97 34.03 21.52
CA LEU A 11 -8.07 33.36 20.21
C LEU A 11 -6.73 32.76 19.76
N TRP A 12 -5.61 33.41 20.08
CA TRP A 12 -4.27 32.92 19.77
C TRP A 12 -3.89 31.69 20.60
N LEU A 13 -4.27 31.64 21.89
CA LEU A 13 -4.10 30.45 22.72
C LEU A 13 -4.92 29.26 22.20
N ILE A 14 -6.16 29.51 21.73
CA ILE A 14 -6.97 28.48 21.06
C ILE A 14 -6.34 28.09 19.71
N TYR A 15 -5.72 29.02 18.98
CA TYR A 15 -4.99 28.71 17.74
C TYR A 15 -3.78 27.79 17.98
N LEU A 16 -2.99 28.07 19.02
CA LEU A 16 -1.85 27.22 19.40
C LEU A 16 -2.29 25.81 19.78
N ALA A 17 -3.48 25.66 20.39
CA ALA A 17 -4.05 24.36 20.69
C ALA A 17 -4.33 23.48 19.45
N PHE A 18 -4.47 24.08 18.27
CA PHE A 18 -4.74 23.37 17.01
C PHE A 18 -3.48 23.13 16.16
N ARG A 19 -2.28 23.51 16.62
CA ARG A 19 -1.05 23.13 15.92
C ARG A 19 -0.67 21.68 16.27
N PRO A 20 -0.60 20.76 15.29
CA PRO A 20 -0.10 19.42 15.55
C PRO A 20 1.36 19.49 15.99
N ALA A 21 1.71 18.78 17.06
CA ALA A 21 3.09 18.35 17.27
C ALA A 21 3.37 17.25 16.25
N SER A 22 4.10 17.58 15.19
CA SER A 22 4.40 16.66 14.09
C SER A 22 5.37 15.56 14.51
N GLY A 23 5.03 14.29 14.21
CA GLY A 23 6.01 13.23 13.94
C GLY A 23 6.18 12.12 14.98
N GLY A 24 5.13 11.43 15.42
CA GLY A 24 5.28 10.17 16.17
C GLY A 24 3.98 9.48 16.56
N GLN A 25 4.01 8.16 16.81
CA GLN A 25 2.84 7.33 17.16
C GLN A 25 2.07 7.81 18.41
N ASN A 26 2.67 8.67 19.24
CA ASN A 26 2.05 9.27 20.43
C ASN A 26 1.53 10.71 20.25
N ALA A 27 1.55 11.25 19.03
CA ALA A 27 1.13 12.63 18.73
C ALA A 27 -0.33 12.92 19.13
N ALA A 28 -1.23 11.94 19.04
CA ALA A 28 -2.64 12.08 19.39
C ALA A 28 -2.87 12.38 20.88
N VAL A 29 -2.12 11.73 21.77
CA VAL A 29 -2.24 11.91 23.23
C VAL A 29 -1.72 13.28 23.65
N VAL A 30 -0.63 13.74 23.04
CA VAL A 30 -0.05 15.08 23.25
C VAL A 30 -0.99 16.17 22.72
N ALA A 31 -1.59 15.96 21.54
CA ALA A 31 -2.57 16.88 20.96
C ALA A 31 -3.84 17.01 21.82
N LEU A 32 -4.37 15.90 22.36
CA LEU A 32 -5.54 15.90 23.25
C LEU A 32 -5.25 16.56 24.61
N ARG A 33 -4.08 16.31 25.21
CA ARG A 33 -3.72 16.82 26.55
C ARG A 33 -3.31 18.29 26.53
N ASP A 34 -2.34 18.65 25.70
CA ASP A 34 -1.70 19.97 25.74
C ASP A 34 -2.49 20.96 24.85
N GLY A 35 -3.01 20.49 23.72
CA GLY A 35 -3.98 21.25 22.91
C GLY A 35 -5.31 21.45 23.65
N GLY A 36 -5.88 20.40 24.24
CA GLY A 36 -7.15 20.49 24.97
C GLY A 36 -7.11 21.47 26.15
N THR A 37 -6.01 21.51 26.89
CA THR A 37 -5.82 22.44 28.02
C THR A 37 -5.62 23.89 27.55
N LEU A 38 -4.80 24.13 26.53
CA LEU A 38 -4.64 25.45 25.90
C LEU A 38 -5.97 25.98 25.34
N ALA A 39 -6.75 25.10 24.69
CA ALA A 39 -8.08 25.42 24.20
C ALA A 39 -9.04 25.79 25.35
N LEU A 40 -9.05 25.01 26.44
CA LEU A 40 -9.90 25.30 27.60
C LEU A 40 -9.54 26.63 28.28
N VAL A 41 -8.25 26.92 28.43
CA VAL A 41 -7.76 28.19 28.98
C VAL A 41 -8.16 29.36 28.08
N GLY A 42 -7.94 29.24 26.77
CA GLY A 42 -8.35 30.24 25.79
C GLY A 42 -9.87 30.47 25.75
N MET A 43 -10.67 29.40 25.75
CA MET A 43 -12.15 29.46 25.81
C MET A 43 -12.64 30.19 27.06
N THR A 44 -12.03 29.87 28.21
CA THR A 44 -12.38 30.45 29.50
C THR A 44 -12.04 31.94 29.52
N LEU A 45 -10.81 32.31 29.10
CA LEU A 45 -10.38 33.71 28.98
C LEU A 45 -11.30 34.51 28.05
N PHE A 46 -11.64 33.97 26.88
CA PHE A 46 -12.53 34.62 25.93
C PHE A 46 -13.93 34.87 26.53
N ALA A 47 -14.51 33.86 27.18
CA ALA A 47 -15.81 33.95 27.83
C ALA A 47 -15.84 34.90 29.05
N PHE A 48 -14.72 35.06 29.77
CA PHE A 48 -14.60 36.03 30.86
C PHE A 48 -14.53 37.48 30.36
N MET A 49 -13.86 37.72 29.24
CA MET A 49 -13.65 39.05 28.68
C MET A 49 -14.86 39.61 27.94
N ALA A 50 -15.63 38.75 27.26
CA ALA A 50 -16.82 39.15 26.49
C ALA A 50 -18.02 39.65 27.34
N LEU A 51 -17.99 39.47 28.67
CA LEU A 51 -19.11 39.79 29.58
C LEU A 51 -18.76 40.82 30.67
N ASP A 52 -17.70 41.61 30.49
CA ASP A 52 -17.34 42.77 31.35
C ASP A 52 -17.06 42.48 32.83
N LEU A 53 -16.71 41.24 33.18
CA LEU A 53 -16.40 40.85 34.55
C LEU A 53 -14.99 41.22 35.01
N TRP A 54 -14.06 41.47 34.09
CA TRP A 54 -12.72 41.96 34.42
C TRP A 54 -12.69 43.49 34.36
N ARG A 55 -12.83 44.13 35.53
CA ARG A 55 -12.54 45.56 35.73
C ARG A 55 -11.18 45.66 36.41
N PRO A 56 -10.12 46.14 35.73
CA PRO A 56 -8.75 46.14 36.27
C PRO A 56 -8.56 47.00 37.52
N GLU A 57 -9.51 47.90 37.81
CA GLU A 57 -9.47 48.78 38.99
C GLU A 57 -9.81 48.08 40.32
N ARG A 58 -10.11 46.77 40.31
CA ARG A 58 -10.27 45.95 41.52
C ARG A 58 -9.10 44.98 41.66
N ALA A 59 -8.16 45.32 42.54
CA ALA A 59 -6.94 44.58 42.92
C ALA A 59 -7.17 43.08 43.28
N PRO A 60 -6.10 42.25 43.33
CA PRO A 60 -6.04 40.89 42.77
C PRO A 60 -6.85 39.82 43.53
N LEU A 61 -7.25 38.80 42.77
CA LEU A 61 -8.20 37.73 43.12
C LEU A 61 -7.84 36.86 44.34
N LEU A 62 -6.56 36.79 44.74
CA LEU A 62 -6.10 35.85 45.76
C LEU A 62 -6.33 36.33 47.20
N TYR A 63 -6.51 37.64 47.44
CA TYR A 63 -6.73 38.15 48.80
C TYR A 63 -8.18 37.98 49.30
N LYS A 64 -9.11 37.57 48.42
CA LYS A 64 -10.56 37.51 48.68
C LYS A 64 -11.10 36.12 49.07
N TRP A 65 -10.23 35.11 49.17
CA TRP A 65 -10.62 33.74 49.50
C TRP A 65 -10.42 33.44 50.98
N THR A 66 -11.31 32.65 51.58
CA THR A 66 -11.17 32.13 52.95
C THR A 66 -9.93 31.23 53.06
N THR A 67 -9.33 31.12 54.26
CA THR A 67 -8.09 30.36 54.50
C THR A 67 -8.19 28.91 53.98
N LEU A 68 -9.35 28.26 54.20
CA LEU A 68 -9.63 26.92 53.70
C LEU A 68 -9.79 26.88 52.16
N GLY A 69 -10.37 27.90 51.54
CA GLY A 69 -10.48 28.00 50.07
C GLY A 69 -9.13 28.17 49.38
N ARG A 70 -8.19 28.89 50.01
CA ARG A 70 -6.80 29.00 49.55
C ARG A 70 -6.06 27.66 49.69
N ILE A 71 -6.25 26.96 50.81
CA ILE A 71 -5.65 25.64 51.05
C ILE A 71 -6.16 24.62 50.04
N LEU A 72 -7.47 24.55 49.80
CA LEU A 72 -8.06 23.60 48.84
C LEU A 72 -7.59 23.85 47.40
N PHE A 73 -7.44 25.12 47.01
CA PHE A 73 -6.96 25.45 45.67
C PHE A 73 -5.47 25.18 45.49
N LEU A 74 -4.64 25.54 46.47
CA LEU A 74 -3.19 25.26 46.41
C LEU A 74 -2.90 23.76 46.52
N ALA A 75 -3.60 23.03 47.39
CA ALA A 75 -3.50 21.58 47.51
C ALA A 75 -4.02 20.87 46.24
N GLY A 76 -5.12 21.36 45.65
CA GLY A 76 -5.65 20.85 44.38
C GLY A 76 -4.70 21.08 43.21
N ALA A 77 -4.06 22.25 43.15
CA ALA A 77 -3.03 22.55 42.15
C ALA A 77 -1.83 21.61 42.29
N LEU A 78 -1.36 21.39 43.52
CA LEU A 78 -0.24 20.51 43.79
C LEU A 78 -0.56 19.04 43.46
N ALA A 79 -1.75 18.56 43.83
CA ALA A 79 -2.20 17.19 43.53
C ALA A 79 -2.42 16.95 42.02
N ALA A 80 -2.96 17.93 41.29
CA ALA A 80 -3.12 17.84 39.85
C ALA A 80 -1.77 17.85 39.11
N LEU A 81 -0.82 18.69 39.55
CA LEU A 81 0.55 18.74 39.01
C LEU A 81 1.34 17.47 39.34
N SER A 82 1.20 16.94 40.55
CA SER A 82 1.89 15.70 40.98
C SER A 82 1.34 14.48 40.25
N GLY A 83 0.01 14.36 40.14
CA GLY A 83 -0.63 13.32 39.34
C GLY A 83 -0.25 13.40 37.85
N GLY A 84 -0.10 14.62 37.32
CA GLY A 84 0.38 14.87 35.96
C GLY A 84 1.87 14.55 35.75
N ALA A 85 2.74 14.85 36.72
CA ALA A 85 4.17 14.54 36.65
C ALA A 85 4.45 13.03 36.72
N LEU A 86 3.63 12.27 37.46
CA LEU A 86 3.69 10.80 37.51
C LEU A 86 3.36 10.12 36.17
N PHE A 87 2.79 10.83 35.19
CA PHE A 87 2.60 10.35 33.81
C PHE A 87 3.86 10.49 32.94
N LEU A 88 4.93 11.15 33.41
CA LEU A 88 6.22 11.23 32.72
C LEU A 88 7.11 10.00 32.98
N LEU A 89 6.74 9.13 33.92
CA LEU A 89 7.43 7.87 34.20
C LEU A 89 6.82 6.73 33.36
N PRO A 90 7.63 5.76 32.88
CA PRO A 90 7.15 4.61 32.09
C PRO A 90 6.01 3.85 32.78
N ALA A 91 5.18 3.18 31.98
CA ALA A 91 3.97 2.51 32.46
C ALA A 91 4.32 1.32 33.37
N GLY A 92 4.20 1.51 34.69
CA GLY A 92 4.07 0.42 35.66
C GLY A 92 2.60 -0.03 35.75
N GLY A 93 2.38 -1.29 36.13
CA GLY A 93 1.10 -2.02 36.04
C GLY A 93 -0.17 -1.32 36.55
N SER A 94 -1.33 -1.93 36.25
CA SER A 94 -2.69 -1.36 36.35
C SER A 94 -3.03 -0.56 37.61
N MET A 95 -2.45 -0.92 38.76
CA MET A 95 -2.64 -0.23 40.04
C MET A 95 -1.97 1.16 40.08
N LEU A 96 -0.80 1.33 39.46
CA LEU A 96 -0.13 2.64 39.36
C LEU A 96 -0.91 3.58 38.43
N SER A 97 -1.49 3.03 37.35
CA SER A 97 -2.32 3.77 36.39
C SER A 97 -3.60 4.31 37.03
N ALA A 98 -4.28 3.48 37.83
CA ALA A 98 -5.47 3.89 38.58
C ALA A 98 -5.14 4.99 39.60
N LEU A 99 -4.01 4.88 40.30
CA LEU A 99 -3.56 5.86 41.30
C LEU A 99 -3.26 7.23 40.65
N ARG A 100 -2.60 7.23 39.48
CA ARG A 100 -2.30 8.43 38.68
C ARG A 100 -3.57 9.20 38.30
N ILE A 101 -4.57 8.48 37.78
CA ILE A 101 -5.86 9.05 37.36
C ILE A 101 -6.62 9.61 38.56
N THR A 102 -6.63 8.88 39.67
CA THR A 102 -7.38 9.26 40.88
C THR A 102 -6.81 10.52 41.53
N LEU A 103 -5.48 10.64 41.62
CA LEU A 103 -4.80 11.84 42.13
C LEU A 103 -5.08 13.08 41.27
N TRP A 104 -5.08 12.91 39.94
CA TRP A 104 -5.34 13.99 39.01
C TRP A 104 -6.80 14.47 39.09
N LEU A 105 -7.77 13.55 39.06
CA LEU A 105 -9.20 13.88 39.19
C LEU A 105 -9.52 14.53 40.54
N ALA A 106 -8.96 14.00 41.64
CA ALA A 106 -9.12 14.59 42.96
C ALA A 106 -8.56 16.02 43.03
N GLY A 107 -7.37 16.26 42.44
CA GLY A 107 -6.77 17.60 42.34
C GLY A 107 -7.64 18.59 41.57
N MET A 108 -8.20 18.16 40.44
CA MET A 108 -9.11 18.98 39.62
C MET A 108 -10.42 19.31 40.33
N ILE A 109 -10.98 18.37 41.08
CA ILE A 109 -12.19 18.61 41.90
C ILE A 109 -11.88 19.61 43.02
N MET A 110 -10.75 19.48 43.70
CA MET A 110 -10.34 20.41 44.78
C MET A 110 -10.07 21.82 44.25
N LEU A 111 -9.47 21.95 43.05
CA LEU A 111 -9.31 23.22 42.35
C LEU A 111 -10.66 23.90 42.07
N ALA A 112 -11.63 23.14 41.55
CA ALA A 112 -12.97 23.65 41.31
C ALA A 112 -13.64 24.08 42.63
N VAL A 113 -13.62 23.24 43.66
CA VAL A 113 -14.24 23.55 44.96
C VAL A 113 -13.58 24.76 45.64
N GLY A 114 -12.24 24.89 45.57
CA GLY A 114 -11.50 26.03 46.10
C GLY A 114 -11.82 27.34 45.37
N ALA A 115 -11.98 27.30 44.05
CA ALA A 115 -12.27 28.48 43.22
C ALA A 115 -13.69 29.04 43.40
N PHE A 116 -14.65 28.21 43.83
CA PHE A 116 -16.08 28.57 43.88
C PHE A 116 -16.65 28.84 45.30
N ARG A 117 -15.85 28.74 46.37
CA ARG A 117 -16.32 28.99 47.76
C ARG A 117 -16.37 30.49 48.12
N GLU A 118 -17.37 30.89 48.91
CA GLU A 118 -17.84 32.28 49.08
C GLU A 118 -16.77 33.33 49.44
N ARG A 119 -16.97 34.54 48.89
CA ARG A 119 -16.14 35.74 49.05
C ARG A 119 -16.70 36.62 50.18
N ALA A 120 -15.90 36.96 51.19
CA ALA A 120 -16.29 37.99 52.16
C ALA A 120 -16.35 39.37 51.48
N ALA A 121 -17.47 40.07 51.66
CA ALA A 121 -17.74 41.37 51.04
C ALA A 121 -17.24 42.52 51.93
N HIS A 122 -16.07 43.09 51.62
CA HIS A 122 -15.73 44.44 52.09
C HIS A 122 -16.28 45.50 51.12
N ARG A 123 -17.03 46.46 51.69
CA ARG A 123 -17.53 47.65 50.97
C ARG A 123 -16.37 48.61 50.72
N TYR A 124 -16.16 48.96 49.46
CA TYR A 124 -15.23 50.00 49.01
C TYR A 124 -16.05 51.22 48.56
N HIS A 125 -15.64 52.43 48.96
CA HIS A 125 -16.29 53.66 48.51
C HIS A 125 -15.95 53.96 47.05
N ALA A 126 -16.96 54.20 46.22
CA ALA A 126 -16.79 54.57 44.82
C ALA A 126 -16.12 55.96 44.69
N PRO A 127 -15.31 56.21 43.64
CA PRO A 127 -14.73 57.53 43.40
C PRO A 127 -15.82 58.57 43.12
N SER A 128 -15.68 59.75 43.70
CA SER A 128 -16.68 60.82 43.71
C SER A 128 -16.77 61.63 42.40
N TYR A 129 -15.83 61.46 41.45
CA TYR A 129 -15.75 62.24 40.21
C TYR A 129 -15.41 61.38 38.97
N ARG A 130 -15.90 61.78 37.79
CA ARG A 130 -15.59 61.23 36.46
C ARG A 130 -15.15 62.37 35.53
N TRP A 131 -14.21 62.10 34.64
CA TRP A 131 -13.79 63.06 33.61
C TRP A 131 -14.79 63.09 32.45
N THR A 132 -15.18 64.29 32.02
CA THR A 132 -15.95 64.56 30.81
C THR A 132 -15.25 65.67 30.01
N VAL A 133 -15.71 65.90 28.79
CA VAL A 133 -15.29 67.02 27.95
C VAL A 133 -16.43 68.04 27.96
N ASP A 134 -16.15 69.32 28.21
CA ASP A 134 -17.15 70.40 28.09
C ASP A 134 -17.38 70.81 26.63
N GLU A 135 -18.30 71.75 26.42
CA GLU A 135 -18.67 72.24 25.08
C GLU A 135 -17.51 72.96 24.36
N GLU A 136 -16.44 73.30 25.07
CA GLU A 136 -15.22 73.95 24.55
C GLU A 136 -14.09 72.93 24.30
N GLY A 137 -14.31 71.64 24.57
CA GLY A 137 -13.34 70.58 24.32
C GLY A 137 -12.34 70.34 25.46
N ALA A 138 -12.48 71.00 26.61
CA ALA A 138 -11.58 70.84 27.76
C ALA A 138 -12.01 69.67 28.66
N GLN A 139 -11.03 68.92 29.19
CA GLN A 139 -11.31 67.82 30.12
C GLN A 139 -11.60 68.36 31.52
N VAL A 140 -12.84 68.22 31.97
CA VAL A 140 -13.32 68.65 33.28
C VAL A 140 -13.81 67.48 34.13
N ARG A 141 -13.61 67.55 35.45
CA ARG A 141 -14.11 66.55 36.41
C ARG A 141 -15.53 66.89 36.85
N ILE A 142 -16.48 66.03 36.56
CA ILE A 142 -17.87 66.12 37.04
C ILE A 142 -18.17 65.07 38.13
N PRO A 143 -19.02 65.38 39.12
CA PRO A 143 -19.48 64.40 40.09
C PRO A 143 -20.23 63.24 39.40
N VAL A 144 -20.03 62.01 39.85
CA VAL A 144 -20.62 60.80 39.22
C VAL A 144 -22.16 60.82 39.18
N LYS A 145 -22.82 61.61 40.03
CA LYS A 145 -24.29 61.79 40.02
C LYS A 145 -24.81 62.53 38.78
N ASP A 146 -23.99 63.37 38.15
CA ASP A 146 -24.40 64.28 37.08
C ASP A 146 -23.92 63.80 35.69
N ALA A 147 -23.28 62.64 35.60
CA ALA A 147 -22.81 62.07 34.35
C ALA A 147 -23.91 61.22 33.67
N PRO A 148 -24.34 61.53 32.42
CA PRO A 148 -25.30 60.70 31.72
C PRO A 148 -24.75 59.29 31.47
N ALA A 149 -25.57 58.26 31.67
CA ALA A 149 -25.20 56.88 31.44
C ALA A 149 -24.90 56.67 29.94
N THR A 150 -23.69 56.21 29.59
CA THR A 150 -23.33 55.83 28.22
C THR A 150 -24.29 54.72 27.75
N PRO A 151 -25.15 54.96 26.75
CA PRO A 151 -26.04 53.93 26.25
C PRO A 151 -25.24 52.89 25.47
N SER A 152 -25.43 51.61 25.79
CA SER A 152 -25.03 50.51 24.91
C SER A 152 -25.95 50.53 23.68
N LEU A 153 -25.55 51.22 22.62
CA LEU A 153 -26.30 51.23 21.37
C LEU A 153 -26.12 49.88 20.65
N PRO A 154 -27.18 49.11 20.40
CA PRO A 154 -27.07 47.90 19.57
C PRO A 154 -26.64 48.30 18.14
N LEU A 155 -25.84 47.44 17.48
CA LEU A 155 -25.57 47.52 16.04
C LEU A 155 -26.90 47.43 15.26
N ASN A 156 -27.57 48.57 15.05
CA ASN A 156 -28.80 48.66 14.26
C ASN A 156 -28.43 48.71 12.77
N LEU A 157 -28.22 47.53 12.16
CA LEU A 157 -28.09 47.42 10.71
C LEU A 157 -29.46 47.63 10.04
N PRO A 158 -29.56 48.46 8.98
CA PRO A 158 -30.80 48.63 8.23
C PRO A 158 -31.29 47.28 7.69
N ARG A 159 -32.61 47.03 7.74
CA ARG A 159 -33.20 45.77 7.26
C ARG A 159 -32.86 45.48 5.80
N GLY A 160 -32.86 46.51 4.94
CA GLY A 160 -32.48 46.39 3.53
C GLY A 160 -31.01 45.99 3.32
N TYR A 161 -30.11 46.45 4.19
CA TYR A 161 -28.69 46.11 4.11
C TYR A 161 -28.43 44.65 4.52
N VAL A 162 -29.09 44.17 5.58
CA VAL A 162 -29.04 42.76 5.98
C VAL A 162 -29.63 41.86 4.90
N LEU A 163 -30.74 42.27 4.27
CA LEU A 163 -31.36 41.53 3.17
C LEU A 163 -30.43 41.45 1.96
N GLY A 164 -29.84 42.56 1.53
CA GLY A 164 -28.90 42.60 0.41
C GLY A 164 -27.67 41.72 0.62
N LEU A 165 -27.07 41.76 1.82
CA LEU A 165 -25.95 40.88 2.16
C LEU A 165 -26.36 39.41 2.26
N THR A 166 -27.56 39.11 2.75
CA THR A 166 -28.06 37.73 2.77
C THR A 166 -28.20 37.19 1.35
N LEU A 167 -28.79 37.96 0.43
CA LEU A 167 -28.91 37.58 -0.97
C LEU A 167 -27.55 37.39 -1.65
N LEU A 168 -26.57 38.24 -1.33
CA LEU A 168 -25.19 38.09 -1.82
C LEU A 168 -24.54 36.78 -1.34
N VAL A 169 -24.70 36.43 -0.05
CA VAL A 169 -24.18 35.16 0.50
C VAL A 169 -24.86 33.95 -0.16
N MET A 170 -26.18 34.01 -0.40
CA MET A 170 -26.90 32.95 -1.10
C MET A 170 -26.45 32.83 -2.56
N PHE A 171 -26.25 33.95 -3.25
CA PHE A 171 -25.73 33.97 -4.62
C PHE A 171 -24.33 33.36 -4.69
N LEU A 172 -23.42 33.75 -3.79
CA LEU A 172 -22.07 33.19 -3.76
C LEU A 172 -22.08 31.69 -3.45
N GLY A 173 -22.92 31.27 -2.50
CA GLY A 173 -23.11 29.85 -2.19
C GLY A 173 -23.65 29.04 -3.37
N ALA A 174 -24.58 29.62 -4.15
CA ALA A 174 -25.11 29.04 -5.38
C ALA A 174 -24.06 28.99 -6.49
N PHE A 175 -23.34 30.08 -6.72
CA PHE A 175 -22.29 30.18 -7.72
C PHE A 175 -21.25 29.08 -7.52
N VAL A 176 -20.67 28.96 -6.32
CA VAL A 176 -19.61 27.97 -6.04
C VAL A 176 -20.10 26.50 -6.18
N ARG A 177 -21.40 26.24 -6.04
CA ARG A 177 -21.99 24.90 -6.13
C ARG A 177 -22.50 24.53 -7.52
N LEU A 178 -22.83 25.51 -8.36
CA LEU A 178 -23.43 25.28 -9.67
C LEU A 178 -22.48 25.65 -10.82
N TRP A 179 -21.45 26.45 -10.56
CA TRP A 179 -20.45 26.80 -11.55
C TRP A 179 -19.75 25.55 -12.07
N GLN A 180 -19.82 25.30 -13.38
CA GLN A 180 -19.14 24.17 -14.02
C GLN A 180 -19.43 22.80 -13.36
N LEU A 181 -20.69 22.57 -12.96
CA LEU A 181 -21.09 21.37 -12.22
C LEU A 181 -20.78 20.05 -12.95
N THR A 182 -20.75 20.08 -14.28
CA THR A 182 -20.45 18.92 -15.13
C THR A 182 -18.96 18.67 -15.32
N SER A 183 -18.10 19.68 -15.15
CA SER A 183 -16.68 19.61 -15.48
C SER A 183 -15.75 19.72 -14.26
N LEU A 184 -16.30 20.00 -13.08
CA LEU A 184 -15.55 20.15 -11.83
C LEU A 184 -16.28 19.41 -10.69
N PRO A 185 -15.68 18.41 -10.04
CA PRO A 185 -14.30 17.93 -10.22
C PRO A 185 -14.07 17.27 -11.59
N ALA A 186 -12.81 17.30 -12.04
CA ALA A 186 -12.36 16.52 -13.19
C ALA A 186 -12.52 15.04 -12.84
N ASN A 187 -13.18 14.29 -13.72
CA ASN A 187 -13.50 12.87 -13.53
C ASN A 187 -14.56 12.61 -12.45
N CYS A 188 -14.97 11.36 -12.36
CA CYS A 188 -15.99 10.89 -11.45
C CYS A 188 -15.35 9.78 -10.59
N PHE A 189 -15.51 9.88 -9.28
CA PHE A 189 -14.90 8.95 -8.33
C PHE A 189 -15.61 7.60 -8.39
N GLN A 190 -14.91 6.46 -8.20
CA GLN A 190 -15.49 5.11 -8.28
C GLN A 190 -16.85 4.98 -7.55
N ALA A 191 -16.97 5.52 -6.33
CA ALA A 191 -18.24 5.55 -5.58
C ALA A 191 -19.31 6.47 -6.19
N GLU A 192 -18.93 7.65 -6.68
CA GLU A 192 -19.83 8.58 -7.38
C GLU A 192 -20.33 7.95 -8.71
N CYS A 193 -19.43 7.29 -9.44
CA CYS A 193 -19.71 6.65 -10.72
C CYS A 193 -20.57 5.41 -10.56
N ALA A 194 -20.29 4.57 -9.55
CA ALA A 194 -21.13 3.43 -9.22
C ALA A 194 -22.57 3.87 -8.88
N LEU A 195 -22.73 4.98 -8.14
CA LEU A 195 -24.05 5.57 -7.87
C LEU A 195 -24.70 6.15 -9.14
N GLY A 196 -23.89 6.72 -10.04
CA GLY A 196 -24.31 7.24 -11.34
C GLY A 196 -24.82 6.14 -12.28
N LEU A 197 -24.11 5.02 -12.37
CA LEU A 197 -24.50 3.82 -13.15
C LEU A 197 -25.81 3.23 -12.61
N ARG A 198 -25.96 3.13 -11.28
CA ARG A 198 -27.21 2.65 -10.66
C ARG A 198 -28.43 3.51 -11.00
N LEU A 199 -28.25 4.79 -11.36
CA LEU A 199 -29.37 5.62 -11.84
C LEU A 199 -29.83 5.24 -13.24
N LEU A 200 -28.99 4.62 -14.06
CA LEU A 200 -29.34 4.12 -15.38
C LEU A 200 -30.21 2.85 -15.29
N GLU A 201 -29.96 2.01 -14.29
CA GLU A 201 -30.72 0.78 -14.07
C GLU A 201 -32.20 1.06 -13.72
N PRO A 202 -33.17 0.46 -14.45
CA PRO A 202 -34.59 0.58 -14.13
C PRO A 202 -34.93 -0.08 -12.78
N GLY A 203 -35.47 0.70 -11.83
CA GLY A 203 -35.90 0.16 -10.53
C GLY A 203 -34.78 -0.08 -9.50
N ALA A 204 -33.52 0.14 -9.87
CA ALA A 204 -32.40 0.06 -8.94
C ALA A 204 -32.48 1.15 -7.88
N ARG A 205 -32.07 0.80 -6.65
CA ARG A 205 -31.96 1.75 -5.55
C ARG A 205 -30.63 2.47 -5.67
N VAL A 206 -30.67 3.80 -5.81
CA VAL A 206 -29.47 4.66 -5.86
C VAL A 206 -28.57 4.38 -4.65
N ILE A 207 -29.15 4.31 -3.45
CA ILE A 207 -28.45 3.89 -2.23
C ILE A 207 -28.99 2.51 -1.83
N ALA A 208 -28.19 1.46 -2.06
CA ALA A 208 -28.61 0.06 -1.92
C ALA A 208 -29.24 -0.24 -0.54
N ASP A 209 -28.67 0.33 0.53
CA ASP A 209 -29.06 0.02 1.91
C ASP A 209 -30.17 0.92 2.48
N ASN A 210 -30.65 1.91 1.73
CA ASN A 210 -31.69 2.83 2.23
C ASN A 210 -32.88 3.02 1.26
N PRO A 211 -33.99 2.27 1.46
CA PRO A 211 -35.19 2.40 0.63
C PRO A 211 -35.92 3.76 0.78
N PHE A 212 -35.58 4.56 1.79
CA PHE A 212 -36.20 5.85 2.07
C PHE A 212 -35.24 7.03 1.87
N SER A 213 -34.21 6.87 1.02
CA SER A 213 -33.25 7.92 0.74
C SER A 213 -33.90 9.12 0.03
N LEU A 214 -34.07 10.22 0.76
CA LEU A 214 -34.50 11.51 0.18
C LEU A 214 -33.54 11.96 -0.92
N TYR A 215 -32.23 11.74 -0.72
CA TYR A 215 -31.21 12.08 -1.71
C TYR A 215 -31.39 11.27 -3.00
N GLY A 216 -31.52 9.94 -2.89
CA GLY A 216 -31.73 9.06 -4.03
C GLY A 216 -33.05 9.34 -4.76
N TRP A 217 -34.10 9.71 -4.02
CA TRP A 217 -35.37 10.14 -4.61
C TRP A 217 -35.23 11.44 -5.42
N ILE A 218 -34.54 12.45 -4.88
CA ILE A 218 -34.26 13.70 -5.62
C ILE A 218 -33.43 13.40 -6.86
N ALA A 219 -32.34 12.65 -6.72
CA ALA A 219 -31.46 12.28 -7.83
C ALA A 219 -32.21 11.54 -8.95
N ARG A 220 -33.09 10.58 -8.61
CA ARG A 220 -33.89 9.85 -9.60
C ARG A 220 -34.87 10.75 -10.35
N ARG A 221 -35.54 11.70 -9.66
CA ARG A 221 -36.43 12.67 -10.31
C ARG A 221 -35.68 13.64 -11.22
N LEU A 222 -34.46 14.02 -10.84
CA LEU A 222 -33.60 14.82 -11.71
C LEU A 222 -33.10 14.00 -12.91
N TYR A 223 -32.84 12.70 -12.73
CA TYR A 223 -32.46 11.81 -13.82
C TYR A 223 -33.57 11.65 -14.86
N GLU A 224 -34.82 11.50 -14.43
CA GLU A 224 -35.99 11.48 -15.32
C GLU A 224 -36.10 12.73 -16.21
N PHE A 225 -35.51 13.86 -15.80
CA PHE A 225 -35.49 15.10 -16.57
C PHE A 225 -34.21 15.30 -17.38
N THR A 226 -33.04 14.94 -16.83
CA THR A 226 -31.74 15.25 -17.43
C THR A 226 -31.20 14.13 -18.32
N GLY A 227 -31.64 12.88 -18.12
CA GLY A 227 -31.09 11.71 -18.80
C GLY A 227 -29.63 11.36 -18.45
N ASN A 228 -29.01 12.07 -17.50
CA ASN A 228 -27.60 11.88 -17.13
C ASN A 228 -27.47 11.59 -15.62
N GLY A 229 -26.98 10.39 -15.29
CA GLY A 229 -26.88 9.91 -13.91
C GLY A 229 -25.95 10.77 -13.03
N LEU A 230 -24.76 11.09 -13.54
CA LEU A 230 -23.76 11.88 -12.81
C LEU A 230 -24.23 13.32 -12.56
N LEU A 231 -24.74 13.98 -13.60
CA LEU A 231 -25.31 15.33 -13.49
C LEU A 231 -26.45 15.38 -12.47
N SER A 232 -27.31 14.35 -12.45
CA SER A 232 -28.44 14.25 -11.53
C SER A 232 -28.02 14.13 -10.06
N LEU A 233 -26.97 13.36 -9.78
CA LEU A 233 -26.40 13.24 -8.43
C LEU A 233 -25.79 14.57 -7.98
N ARG A 234 -24.94 15.17 -8.80
CA ARG A 234 -24.30 16.45 -8.48
C ARG A 234 -25.33 17.56 -8.29
N LEU A 235 -26.38 17.59 -9.11
CA LEU A 235 -27.47 18.56 -8.97
C LEU A 235 -28.31 18.30 -7.70
N ALA A 236 -28.57 17.05 -7.33
CA ALA A 236 -29.22 16.70 -6.07
C ALA A 236 -28.39 17.19 -4.86
N GLY A 237 -27.07 16.99 -4.89
CA GLY A 237 -26.13 17.45 -3.86
C GLY A 237 -26.13 18.98 -3.74
N ALA A 238 -26.03 19.67 -4.87
CA ALA A 238 -26.10 21.13 -4.93
C ALA A 238 -27.42 21.67 -4.37
N LEU A 239 -28.57 21.09 -4.73
CA LEU A 239 -29.89 21.53 -4.25
C LEU A 239 -30.07 21.33 -2.73
N VAL A 240 -29.71 20.16 -2.22
CA VAL A 240 -29.76 19.85 -0.77
C VAL A 240 -28.86 20.81 0.00
N SER A 241 -27.66 21.03 -0.51
CA SER A 241 -26.70 21.96 0.08
C SER A 241 -27.20 23.42 0.04
N LEU A 242 -27.84 23.85 -1.05
CA LEU A 242 -28.37 25.21 -1.18
C LEU A 242 -29.55 25.46 -0.26
N ALA A 243 -30.42 24.47 -0.08
CA ALA A 243 -31.53 24.53 0.88
C ALA A 243 -31.04 24.66 2.34
N THR A 244 -29.83 24.18 2.64
CA THR A 244 -29.24 24.23 3.98
C THR A 244 -28.84 25.66 4.37
N LEU A 245 -28.33 26.48 3.45
CA LEU A 245 -27.84 27.84 3.76
C LEU A 245 -28.89 28.79 4.36
N PRO A 246 -30.11 28.96 3.79
CA PRO A 246 -31.12 29.83 4.39
C PRO A 246 -31.65 29.30 5.72
N LEU A 247 -31.75 27.98 5.88
CA LEU A 247 -32.13 27.34 7.15
C LEU A 247 -31.07 27.57 8.23
N PHE A 248 -29.80 27.44 7.87
CA PHE A 248 -28.68 27.72 8.75
C PHE A 248 -28.66 29.19 9.18
N PHE A 249 -28.84 30.13 8.24
CA PHE A 249 -28.95 31.55 8.58
C PHE A 249 -30.10 31.80 9.57
N ALA A 250 -31.26 31.20 9.32
CA ALA A 250 -32.41 31.32 10.20
C ALA A 250 -32.14 30.75 11.61
N ALA A 251 -31.42 29.64 11.72
CA ALA A 251 -30.94 29.08 12.99
C ALA A 251 -29.94 30.01 13.68
N ALA A 252 -28.94 30.50 12.95
CA ALA A 252 -27.89 31.37 13.46
C ALA A 252 -28.45 32.69 14.00
N ARG A 253 -29.50 33.25 13.36
CA ARG A 253 -30.23 34.44 13.83
C ARG A 253 -30.91 34.25 15.19
N ARG A 254 -31.17 33.01 15.62
CA ARG A 254 -31.78 32.73 16.94
C ARG A 254 -30.75 32.74 18.07
N VAL A 255 -29.48 32.52 17.76
CA VAL A 255 -28.40 32.42 18.75
C VAL A 255 -27.41 33.58 18.68
N SER A 256 -27.39 34.32 17.57
CA SER A 256 -26.49 35.45 17.32
C SER A 256 -27.21 36.64 16.65
N GLY A 257 -26.62 37.83 16.72
CA GLY A 257 -27.03 39.02 15.98
C GLY A 257 -26.88 38.86 14.46
N PRO A 258 -27.43 39.81 13.67
CA PRO A 258 -27.50 39.69 12.21
C PRO A 258 -26.12 39.61 11.54
N GLY A 259 -25.12 40.36 12.03
CA GLY A 259 -23.76 40.26 11.52
C GLY A 259 -23.11 38.91 11.80
N GLY A 260 -23.34 38.33 12.99
CA GLY A 260 -22.77 37.03 13.39
C GLY A 260 -23.35 35.90 12.56
N ALA A 261 -24.67 35.93 12.38
CA ALA A 261 -25.38 34.99 11.53
C ALA A 261 -24.96 35.08 10.07
N LEU A 262 -24.85 36.30 9.50
CA LEU A 262 -24.40 36.51 8.12
C LEU A 262 -22.98 35.97 7.91
N THR A 263 -22.05 36.31 8.79
CA THR A 263 -20.64 35.89 8.66
C THR A 263 -20.50 34.37 8.81
N ALA A 264 -21.18 33.75 9.76
CA ALA A 264 -21.15 32.29 9.91
C ALA A 264 -21.81 31.57 8.72
N THR A 265 -22.86 32.13 8.14
CA THR A 265 -23.50 31.57 6.94
C THR A 265 -22.59 31.69 5.73
N LEU A 266 -21.86 32.81 5.59
CA LEU A 266 -20.84 32.96 4.55
C LEU A 266 -19.71 31.93 4.71
N LEU A 267 -19.25 31.70 5.95
CA LEU A 267 -18.22 30.70 6.22
C LEU A 267 -18.70 29.27 5.90
N LEU A 268 -19.97 28.93 6.17
CA LEU A 268 -20.56 27.64 5.76
C LEU A 268 -20.77 27.57 4.23
N ALA A 269 -21.22 28.66 3.61
CA ALA A 269 -21.41 28.73 2.16
C ALA A 269 -20.09 28.52 1.40
N LEU A 270 -18.96 28.91 1.99
CA LEU A 270 -17.62 28.75 1.45
C LEU A 270 -16.81 27.67 2.18
N ASP A 271 -17.47 26.80 2.93
CA ASP A 271 -16.78 25.69 3.60
C ASP A 271 -16.30 24.68 2.54
N PRO A 272 -14.99 24.36 2.47
CA PRO A 272 -14.46 23.51 1.41
C PRO A 272 -15.10 22.12 1.39
N TRP A 273 -15.30 21.50 2.56
CA TRP A 273 -15.92 20.18 2.63
C TRP A 273 -17.37 20.22 2.18
N HIS A 274 -18.17 21.18 2.67
CA HIS A 274 -19.58 21.30 2.30
C HIS A 274 -19.80 21.68 0.82
N VAL A 275 -18.84 22.37 0.21
CA VAL A 275 -18.82 22.64 -1.24
C VAL A 275 -18.43 21.38 -2.01
N ALA A 276 -17.34 20.71 -1.65
CA ALA A 276 -16.86 19.51 -2.33
C ALA A 276 -17.92 18.40 -2.30
N ALA A 277 -18.47 18.10 -1.12
CA ALA A 277 -19.56 17.14 -0.94
C ALA A 277 -20.80 17.45 -1.81
N ALA A 278 -21.09 18.74 -2.03
CA ALA A 278 -22.22 19.14 -2.87
C ALA A 278 -21.95 18.90 -4.35
N ARG A 279 -20.69 19.05 -4.77
CA ARG A 279 -20.24 18.89 -6.15
C ARG A 279 -19.95 17.45 -6.54
N SER A 280 -19.71 16.55 -5.57
CA SER A 280 -19.45 15.13 -5.78
C SER A 280 -20.67 14.22 -5.52
N GLY A 281 -21.87 14.79 -5.40
CA GLY A 281 -23.09 14.02 -5.16
C GLY A 281 -23.12 13.25 -3.83
N GLU A 282 -22.50 13.78 -2.77
CA GLU A 282 -22.46 13.08 -1.47
C GLU A 282 -23.85 13.06 -0.80
N SER A 283 -24.41 11.86 -0.69
CA SER A 283 -25.74 11.63 -0.13
C SER A 283 -25.91 12.09 1.32
N ARG A 284 -24.81 12.09 2.09
CA ARG A 284 -24.80 12.46 3.52
C ARG A 284 -25.09 13.95 3.77
N LEU A 285 -25.11 14.81 2.76
CA LEU A 285 -25.54 16.21 2.87
C LEU A 285 -26.99 16.36 3.33
N VAL A 286 -27.83 15.36 3.06
CA VAL A 286 -29.21 15.35 3.56
C VAL A 286 -29.24 15.38 5.10
N PHE A 287 -28.23 14.82 5.77
CA PHE A 287 -28.18 14.82 7.23
C PHE A 287 -27.95 16.24 7.74
N THR A 288 -27.08 17.00 7.09
CA THR A 288 -26.85 18.42 7.40
C THR A 288 -28.12 19.25 7.25
N LEU A 289 -28.87 19.04 6.16
CA LEU A 289 -30.13 19.72 5.89
C LEU A 289 -31.19 19.42 6.96
N LEU A 290 -31.47 18.14 7.20
CA LEU A 290 -32.50 17.69 8.14
C LEU A 290 -32.16 18.06 9.57
N PHE A 291 -30.89 17.92 9.97
CA PHE A 291 -30.42 18.31 11.29
C PHE A 291 -30.54 19.83 11.51
N THR A 292 -30.15 20.63 10.51
CA THR A 292 -30.28 22.10 10.58
C THR A 292 -31.74 22.51 10.66
N LEU A 293 -32.63 21.88 9.89
CA LEU A 293 -34.08 22.11 9.92
C LEU A 293 -34.68 21.78 11.29
N ALA A 294 -34.30 20.63 11.87
CA ALA A 294 -34.74 20.21 13.20
C ALA A 294 -34.27 21.21 14.27
N LEU A 295 -32.98 21.56 14.25
CA LEU A 295 -32.38 22.48 15.23
C LEU A 295 -32.97 23.90 15.13
N TRP A 296 -33.14 24.43 13.91
CA TRP A 296 -33.80 25.72 13.68
C TRP A 296 -35.22 25.71 14.24
N SER A 297 -36.01 24.68 13.92
CA SER A 297 -37.40 24.57 14.35
C SER A 297 -37.54 24.50 15.87
N ILE A 298 -36.65 23.79 16.56
CA ILE A 298 -36.63 23.72 18.02
C ILE A 298 -36.22 25.07 18.64
N LEU A 299 -35.19 25.74 18.09
CA LEU A 299 -34.80 27.08 18.52
C LEU A 299 -35.91 28.12 18.29
N GLN A 300 -36.66 27.98 17.19
CA GLN A 300 -37.80 28.80 16.81
C GLN A 300 -38.96 28.61 17.79
N ALA A 301 -39.28 27.36 18.14
CA ALA A 301 -40.32 27.02 19.10
C ALA A 301 -40.05 27.66 20.47
N VAL A 302 -38.79 27.66 20.92
CA VAL A 302 -38.38 28.30 22.18
C VAL A 302 -38.52 29.83 22.12
N ASN A 303 -38.35 30.44 20.95
CA ASN A 303 -38.43 31.88 20.79
C ASN A 303 -39.86 32.41 20.67
N ASP A 304 -40.66 31.82 19.78
CA ASP A 304 -41.97 32.35 19.40
C ASP A 304 -43.11 31.69 20.20
N ARG A 305 -42.81 30.65 21.00
CA ARG A 305 -43.76 29.82 21.77
C ARG A 305 -44.88 29.18 20.94
N ARG A 306 -44.79 29.19 19.61
CA ARG A 306 -45.75 28.52 18.70
C ARG A 306 -45.40 27.03 18.60
N ARG A 307 -46.40 26.17 18.87
CA ARG A 307 -46.24 24.71 18.88
C ARG A 307 -46.02 24.07 17.51
N GLY A 308 -46.45 24.72 16.42
CA GLY A 308 -46.24 24.21 15.05
C GLY A 308 -44.77 23.97 14.71
N TRP A 309 -43.86 24.75 15.30
CA TRP A 309 -42.42 24.55 15.14
C TRP A 309 -41.89 23.29 15.83
N LEU A 310 -42.55 22.81 16.90
CA LEU A 310 -42.19 21.52 17.52
C LEU A 310 -42.62 20.36 16.64
N VAL A 311 -43.75 20.46 15.94
CA VAL A 311 -44.19 19.43 14.98
C VAL A 311 -43.22 19.37 13.80
N LEU A 312 -42.85 20.51 13.21
CA LEU A 312 -41.87 20.57 12.13
C LEU A 312 -40.49 20.03 12.56
N GLY A 313 -40.04 20.40 13.77
CA GLY A 313 -38.81 19.88 14.34
C GLY A 313 -38.84 18.37 14.58
N GLY A 314 -39.97 17.83 15.04
CA GLY A 314 -40.18 16.39 15.24
C GLY A 314 -40.19 15.62 13.93
N LEU A 315 -40.88 16.12 12.90
CA LEU A 315 -40.88 15.53 11.55
C LEU A 315 -39.47 15.51 10.94
N ALA A 316 -38.71 16.61 11.03
CA ALA A 316 -37.33 16.68 10.54
C ALA A 316 -36.40 15.71 11.29
N THR A 317 -36.60 15.54 12.61
CA THR A 317 -35.85 14.60 13.44
C THR A 317 -36.20 13.14 13.09
N GLY A 318 -37.47 12.83 12.83
CA GLY A 318 -37.89 11.50 12.37
C GLY A 318 -37.39 11.19 10.96
N ALA A 319 -37.38 12.17 10.05
CA ALA A 319 -36.77 12.03 8.73
C ALA A 319 -35.25 11.78 8.81
N LEU A 320 -34.56 12.38 9.79
CA LEU A 320 -33.14 12.10 10.05
C LEU A 320 -32.92 10.63 10.47
N CYS A 321 -33.85 10.04 11.24
CA CYS A 321 -33.82 8.60 11.56
C CYS A 321 -34.01 7.71 10.32
N LEU A 322 -34.80 8.15 9.33
CA LEU A 322 -34.98 7.43 8.06
C LEU A 322 -33.72 7.54 7.18
N ALA A 323 -33.10 8.71 7.16
CA ALA A 323 -31.91 8.97 6.35
C ALA A 323 -30.69 8.19 6.83
N VAL A 324 -30.58 7.91 8.14
CA VAL A 324 -29.44 7.19 8.75
C VAL A 324 -29.89 6.04 9.66
N PRO A 325 -30.17 4.85 9.11
CA PRO A 325 -30.47 3.65 9.88
C PRO A 325 -29.48 3.36 11.02
N ALA A 326 -28.18 3.56 10.76
CA ALA A 326 -27.13 3.28 11.73
C ALA A 326 -27.15 4.17 12.99
N TRP A 327 -27.85 5.32 12.95
CA TRP A 327 -27.82 6.34 14.01
C TRP A 327 -29.14 6.49 14.76
N ARG A 328 -30.09 5.58 14.54
CA ARG A 328 -31.42 5.61 15.17
C ARG A 328 -31.31 5.80 16.68
N LEU A 329 -30.60 4.92 17.40
CA LEU A 329 -30.49 4.96 18.87
C LEU A 329 -29.93 6.31 19.40
N PRO A 330 -28.80 6.83 18.88
CA PRO A 330 -28.35 8.18 19.21
C PRO A 330 -29.39 9.27 18.91
N VAL A 331 -30.03 9.26 17.73
CA VAL A 331 -31.00 10.30 17.33
C VAL A 331 -32.23 10.27 18.23
N TRP A 332 -32.69 9.08 18.66
CA TRP A 332 -33.75 8.91 19.66
C TRP A 332 -33.36 9.49 21.03
N GLY A 333 -32.11 9.26 21.45
CA GLY A 333 -31.56 9.87 22.66
C GLY A 333 -31.56 11.40 22.60
N TRP A 334 -31.12 11.97 21.47
CA TRP A 334 -31.15 13.41 21.23
C TRP A 334 -32.59 13.96 21.20
N ALA A 335 -33.50 13.32 20.48
CA ALA A 335 -34.91 13.69 20.41
C ALA A 335 -35.56 13.71 21.81
N THR A 336 -35.24 12.73 22.65
CA THR A 336 -35.72 12.66 24.04
C THR A 336 -35.21 13.83 24.87
N ILE A 337 -33.92 14.16 24.76
CA ILE A 337 -33.34 15.33 25.44
C ILE A 337 -33.95 16.64 24.95
N MET A 338 -34.17 16.79 23.63
CA MET A 338 -34.84 17.97 23.05
C MET A 338 -36.29 18.11 23.54
N ALA A 339 -37.03 17.01 23.61
CA ALA A 339 -38.38 16.97 24.18
C ALA A 339 -38.37 17.41 25.65
N LEU A 340 -37.42 16.92 26.47
CA LEU A 340 -37.27 17.31 27.88
C LEU A 340 -36.86 18.78 28.04
N LEU A 341 -35.99 19.32 27.18
CA LEU A 341 -35.63 20.73 27.21
C LEU A 341 -36.81 21.65 26.83
N SER A 342 -37.75 21.15 26.03
CA SER A 342 -39.01 21.84 25.69
C SER A 342 -40.00 21.92 26.87
N LEU A 343 -39.91 21.03 27.87
CA LEU A 343 -40.72 21.05 29.10
C LEU A 343 -40.44 22.28 29.97
N ARG A 344 -39.21 22.81 29.92
CA ARG A 344 -38.78 23.95 30.74
C ARG A 344 -39.37 25.28 30.27
N ASN A 345 -40.30 25.26 29.30
CA ASN A 345 -41.11 26.39 28.88
C ASN A 345 -41.88 26.94 30.09
N GLY A 346 -41.68 28.22 30.40
CA GLY A 346 -42.10 28.88 31.63
C GLY A 346 -43.62 29.08 31.76
N ASP A 347 -44.40 28.18 31.17
CA ASP A 347 -45.85 28.11 31.33
C ASP A 347 -46.14 27.62 32.75
N LYS A 348 -46.98 28.36 33.47
CA LYS A 348 -47.34 28.04 34.86
C LYS A 348 -48.38 26.91 34.97
N GLU A 349 -48.99 26.52 33.87
CA GLU A 349 -50.04 25.48 33.84
C GLU A 349 -49.49 24.06 33.65
N PRO A 350 -49.72 23.13 34.58
CA PRO A 350 -49.15 21.78 34.54
C PRO A 350 -49.61 20.96 33.32
N GLY A 351 -50.86 21.08 32.86
CA GLY A 351 -51.36 20.37 31.67
C GLY A 351 -50.74 20.83 30.35
N ARG A 352 -50.30 22.10 30.26
CA ARG A 352 -49.62 22.63 29.06
C ARG A 352 -48.14 22.29 29.00
N ARG A 353 -47.51 21.93 30.12
CA ARG A 353 -46.11 21.49 30.17
C ARG A 353 -45.92 20.13 29.48
N ALA A 354 -46.80 19.17 29.70
CA ALA A 354 -46.70 17.81 29.13
C ALA A 354 -47.03 17.72 27.63
N LEU A 355 -47.77 18.67 27.07
CA LEU A 355 -48.21 18.60 25.66
C LEU A 355 -47.09 18.89 24.64
N ASN A 356 -46.11 19.74 24.98
CA ASN A 356 -45.01 20.08 24.07
C ASN A 356 -44.08 18.90 23.72
N PRO A 357 -43.55 18.12 24.69
CA PRO A 357 -42.77 16.92 24.38
C PRO A 357 -43.63 15.83 23.73
N PHE A 358 -44.92 15.76 24.06
CA PHE A 358 -45.84 14.82 23.42
C PHE A 358 -45.99 15.14 21.92
N LEU A 359 -46.25 16.40 21.55
CA LEU A 359 -46.36 16.81 20.14
C LEU A 359 -45.07 16.60 19.35
N TYR A 360 -43.91 16.90 19.95
CA TYR A 360 -42.61 16.66 19.32
C TYR A 360 -42.35 15.15 19.17
N GLY A 361 -42.49 14.38 20.25
CA GLY A 361 -42.26 12.93 20.26
C GLY A 361 -43.18 12.16 19.32
N THR A 362 -44.48 12.50 19.29
CA THR A 362 -45.44 11.88 18.35
C THR A 362 -45.08 12.19 16.90
N ALA A 363 -44.60 13.40 16.59
CA ALA A 363 -44.14 13.74 15.24
C ALA A 363 -42.86 12.98 14.84
N VAL A 364 -41.91 12.79 15.77
CA VAL A 364 -40.72 11.95 15.54
C VAL A 364 -41.14 10.51 15.24
N ILE A 365 -41.98 9.93 16.09
CA ILE A 365 -42.48 8.55 15.94
C ILE A 365 -43.21 8.39 14.61
N ALA A 366 -44.16 9.28 14.30
CA ALA A 366 -44.94 9.23 13.06
C ALA A 366 -44.07 9.31 11.80
N ALA A 367 -43.02 10.14 11.80
CA ALA A 367 -42.09 10.24 10.67
C ALA A 367 -41.11 9.06 10.58
N SER A 368 -40.81 8.38 11.69
CA SER A 368 -39.90 7.22 11.75
C SER A 368 -40.58 5.85 11.60
N LEU A 369 -41.92 5.82 11.55
CA LEU A 369 -42.74 4.60 11.56
C LEU A 369 -42.35 3.54 10.51
N PRO A 370 -41.98 3.90 9.26
CA PRO A 370 -41.61 2.93 8.22
C PRO A 370 -40.38 2.07 8.54
N VAL A 371 -39.61 2.42 9.58
CA VAL A 371 -38.28 1.87 9.84
C VAL A 371 -38.18 1.14 11.19
N LEU A 372 -39.19 1.26 12.05
CA LEU A 372 -39.26 0.55 13.34
C LEU A 372 -39.30 -1.00 13.21
N SER A 373 -39.51 -1.52 12.00
CA SER A 373 -39.55 -2.95 11.67
C SER A 373 -38.28 -3.51 11.01
N LEU A 374 -37.26 -2.67 10.75
CA LEU A 374 -36.01 -3.11 10.10
C LEU A 374 -34.95 -3.51 11.13
N PRO A 375 -34.24 -4.64 10.96
CA PRO A 375 -33.16 -5.02 11.86
C PRO A 375 -32.06 -3.96 11.92
N ASP A 376 -31.47 -3.75 13.10
CA ASP A 376 -30.31 -2.87 13.25
C ASP A 376 -29.06 -3.55 12.67
N PRO A 377 -28.21 -2.82 11.94
CA PRO A 377 -26.97 -3.38 11.40
C PRO A 377 -26.03 -3.81 12.54
N ALA A 378 -25.30 -4.91 12.33
CA ALA A 378 -24.34 -5.43 13.30
C ALA A 378 -23.32 -4.36 13.72
N ALA A 379 -22.98 -4.31 15.02
CA ALA A 379 -21.92 -3.44 15.50
C ALA A 379 -20.56 -4.04 15.12
N PRO A 380 -19.66 -3.30 14.45
CA PRO A 380 -18.33 -3.79 14.15
C PRO A 380 -17.45 -3.81 15.42
N PRO A 381 -16.37 -4.61 15.43
CA PRO A 381 -15.46 -4.72 16.57
C PRO A 381 -14.72 -3.41 16.88
N ILE A 382 -14.39 -3.22 18.16
CA ILE A 382 -13.76 -2.01 18.72
C ILE A 382 -12.25 -2.12 18.53
N GLY A 383 -11.73 -1.75 17.35
CA GLY A 383 -10.31 -1.93 16.99
C GLY A 383 -9.47 -0.65 16.84
N GLU A 384 -9.95 0.40 16.18
CA GLU A 384 -9.06 1.47 15.71
C GLU A 384 -9.53 2.89 16.01
N LEU A 385 -9.35 3.30 17.27
CA LEU A 385 -9.69 4.64 17.74
C LEU A 385 -8.67 5.72 17.26
N ALA A 386 -7.40 5.36 17.07
CA ALA A 386 -6.30 6.30 16.88
C ALA A 386 -6.17 6.83 15.44
N GLN A 387 -6.27 5.96 14.42
CA GLN A 387 -6.19 6.36 13.01
C GLN A 387 -7.39 7.22 12.59
N ASN A 388 -8.60 6.86 13.04
CA ASN A 388 -9.82 7.60 12.76
C ASN A 388 -9.86 9.00 13.44
N LEU A 389 -9.27 9.15 14.62
CA LEU A 389 -9.07 10.45 15.26
C LEU A 389 -8.05 11.33 14.53
N ALA A 390 -7.03 10.73 13.90
CA ALA A 390 -6.06 11.45 13.07
C ALA A 390 -6.70 11.97 11.77
N ALA A 391 -7.54 11.17 11.11
CA ALA A 391 -8.31 11.57 9.92
C ALA A 391 -9.33 12.70 10.21
N LEU A 392 -9.99 12.66 11.39
CA LEU A 392 -10.81 13.78 11.86
C LEU A 392 -9.95 15.02 12.17
N GLY A 393 -8.77 14.82 12.77
CA GLY A 393 -7.79 15.87 13.03
C GLY A 393 -7.32 16.58 11.76
N THR A 394 -7.03 15.84 10.69
CA THR A 394 -6.66 16.40 9.38
C THR A 394 -7.85 17.11 8.72
N ALA A 395 -9.06 16.54 8.75
CA ALA A 395 -10.27 17.18 8.23
C ALA A 395 -10.60 18.53 8.95
N PHE A 396 -10.48 18.59 10.29
CA PHE A 396 -10.66 19.83 11.05
C PHE A 396 -9.46 20.79 10.97
N SER A 397 -8.26 20.30 10.68
CA SER A 397 -7.06 21.15 10.52
C SER A 397 -7.17 22.10 9.31
N GLN A 398 -7.87 21.68 8.25
CA GLN A 398 -8.14 22.51 7.07
C GLN A 398 -9.08 23.70 7.38
N SER A 399 -9.88 23.61 8.46
CA SER A 399 -10.81 24.64 8.94
C SER A 399 -10.48 25.17 10.35
N ALA A 400 -9.21 25.07 10.79
CA ALA A 400 -8.77 25.42 12.15
C ALA A 400 -9.29 26.78 12.67
N GLY A 401 -9.40 27.79 11.80
CA GLY A 401 -9.97 29.10 12.11
C GLY A 401 -11.43 29.07 12.59
N VAL A 402 -12.27 28.24 11.98
CA VAL A 402 -13.68 28.06 12.36
C VAL A 402 -13.79 27.22 13.64
N GLY A 403 -12.95 26.19 13.78
CA GLY A 403 -12.86 25.40 15.02
C GLY A 403 -12.52 26.25 16.25
N ILE A 404 -11.56 27.17 16.11
CA ILE A 404 -11.20 28.14 17.17
C ILE A 404 -12.39 29.02 17.56
N LEU A 405 -13.11 29.56 16.57
CA LEU A 405 -14.30 30.37 16.80
C LEU A 405 -15.43 29.56 17.44
N ALA A 406 -15.61 28.30 17.02
CA ALA A 406 -16.60 27.40 17.59
C ALA A 406 -16.32 27.12 19.07
N LEU A 407 -15.07 26.80 19.43
CA LEU A 407 -14.66 26.61 20.82
C LEU A 407 -14.88 27.88 21.66
N ALA A 408 -14.47 29.04 21.15
CA ALA A 408 -14.76 30.32 21.81
C ALA A 408 -16.27 30.53 22.04
N GLY A 409 -17.11 30.11 21.07
CA GLY A 409 -18.57 30.09 21.17
C GLY A 409 -19.09 29.13 22.24
N VAL A 410 -18.53 27.92 22.33
CA VAL A 410 -18.84 26.93 23.38
C VAL A 410 -18.53 27.50 24.76
N GLY A 411 -17.41 28.21 24.93
CA GLY A 411 -17.08 28.92 26.18
C GLY A 411 -18.16 29.91 26.61
N VAL A 412 -18.75 30.64 25.64
CA VAL A 412 -19.89 31.56 25.89
C VAL A 412 -21.16 30.78 26.25
N LEU A 413 -21.41 29.65 25.59
CA LEU A 413 -22.58 28.79 25.83
C LEU A 413 -22.55 28.12 27.21
N LEU A 414 -21.40 27.57 27.64
CA LEU A 414 -21.23 26.91 28.94
C LEU A 414 -21.56 27.84 30.10
N ARG A 415 -21.21 29.12 29.99
CA ARG A 415 -21.55 30.13 31.01
C ARG A 415 -23.04 30.51 30.99
N ARG A 416 -23.70 30.34 29.85
CA ARG A 416 -25.14 30.56 29.65
C ARG A 416 -25.92 29.25 29.69
N LEU A 417 -25.42 28.19 30.34
CA LEU A 417 -26.07 26.88 30.41
C LEU A 417 -27.50 26.94 30.97
N ARG A 418 -27.80 27.94 31.81
CA ARG A 418 -29.18 28.20 32.31
C ARG A 418 -30.13 28.75 31.24
N SER A 419 -29.62 29.26 30.11
CA SER A 419 -30.41 29.69 28.97
C SER A 419 -30.81 28.50 28.11
N ARG A 420 -32.08 28.44 27.70
CA ARG A 420 -32.62 27.32 26.92
C ARG A 420 -31.90 27.13 25.59
N ARG A 421 -31.55 28.23 24.91
CA ARG A 421 -30.83 28.20 23.62
C ARG A 421 -29.44 27.59 23.77
N ALA A 422 -28.75 27.88 24.87
CA ALA A 422 -27.43 27.30 25.12
C ALA A 422 -27.50 25.83 25.51
N ALA A 423 -28.50 25.43 26.30
CA ALA A 423 -28.74 24.04 26.63
C ALA A 423 -29.01 23.19 25.37
N ILE A 424 -29.83 23.70 24.44
CA ILE A 424 -30.13 23.02 23.15
C ILE A 424 -28.86 22.82 22.32
N LEU A 425 -28.03 23.86 22.15
CA LEU A 425 -26.81 23.74 21.36
C LEU A 425 -25.75 22.83 22.01
N LEU A 426 -25.55 22.93 23.33
CA LEU A 426 -24.55 22.12 24.04
C LEU A 426 -24.94 20.64 24.10
N THR A 427 -26.24 20.34 24.24
CA THR A 427 -26.71 18.94 24.19
C THR A 427 -26.68 18.38 22.77
N SER A 428 -26.89 19.21 21.75
CA SER A 428 -26.70 18.81 20.35
C SER A 428 -25.22 18.55 20.01
N LEU A 429 -24.31 19.36 20.57
CA LEU A 429 -22.86 19.15 20.45
C LEU A 429 -22.41 17.88 21.19
N ALA A 430 -22.95 17.63 22.39
CA ALA A 430 -22.70 16.40 23.14
C ALA A 430 -23.25 15.16 22.42
N PHE A 431 -24.41 15.28 21.76
CA PHE A 431 -24.96 14.22 20.91
C PHE A 431 -24.02 13.89 19.74
N ALA A 432 -23.57 14.89 18.98
CA ALA A 432 -22.64 14.68 17.87
C ALA A 432 -21.29 14.10 18.33
N GLY A 433 -20.78 14.54 19.49
CA GLY A 433 -19.59 13.95 20.12
C GLY A 433 -19.80 12.53 20.66
N GLY A 434 -21.01 12.20 21.12
CA GLY A 434 -21.39 10.85 21.56
C GLY A 434 -21.52 9.87 20.39
N VAL A 435 -22.08 10.30 19.26
CA VAL A 435 -22.09 9.52 18.01
C VAL A 435 -20.66 9.22 17.56
N LEU A 436 -19.79 10.23 17.61
CA LEU A 436 -18.36 10.08 17.34
C LEU A 436 -17.70 9.06 18.29
N ALA A 437 -17.90 9.16 19.61
CA ALA A 437 -17.29 8.26 20.58
C ALA A 437 -17.77 6.79 20.46
N LEU A 438 -19.02 6.57 20.03
CA LEU A 438 -19.61 5.23 19.92
C LEU A 438 -19.28 4.49 18.61
N ARG A 439 -18.77 5.17 17.57
CA ARG A 439 -18.60 4.61 16.21
C ARG A 439 -17.28 4.97 15.52
N LEU A 440 -16.24 5.35 16.27
CA LEU A 440 -14.88 5.57 15.74
C LEU A 440 -14.22 4.34 15.08
N ALA A 441 -14.88 3.18 15.05
CA ALA A 441 -14.38 1.94 14.44
C ALA A 441 -14.99 1.60 13.06
N SER A 442 -15.91 2.40 12.50
CA SER A 442 -16.63 2.05 11.26
C SER A 442 -16.39 2.99 10.07
N ALA A 443 -15.28 3.72 10.02
CA ALA A 443 -14.83 4.56 8.90
C ALA A 443 -15.81 5.66 8.36
N ASP A 444 -17.03 5.83 8.89
CA ASP A 444 -18.01 6.82 8.41
C ASP A 444 -17.74 8.25 8.92
N VAL A 445 -16.55 8.76 8.62
CA VAL A 445 -16.11 10.13 8.95
C VAL A 445 -17.01 11.17 8.28
N GLY A 446 -17.44 10.92 7.03
CA GLY A 446 -18.31 11.81 6.27
C GLY A 446 -19.67 12.04 6.93
N GLY A 447 -20.29 10.99 7.49
CA GLY A 447 -21.55 11.13 8.21
C GLY A 447 -21.38 12.05 9.42
N ILE A 448 -20.36 11.79 10.24
CA ILE A 448 -20.08 12.54 11.48
C ILE A 448 -19.86 14.03 11.19
N LEU A 449 -19.12 14.34 10.11
CA LEU A 449 -18.92 15.72 9.64
C LEU A 449 -20.26 16.37 9.27
N SER A 450 -21.19 15.68 8.61
CA SER A 450 -22.49 16.23 8.20
C SER A 450 -23.33 16.78 9.37
N ILE A 451 -23.27 16.18 10.57
CA ILE A 451 -23.99 16.67 11.77
C ILE A 451 -23.16 17.70 12.55
N LEU A 452 -21.84 17.51 12.64
CA LEU A 452 -20.98 18.43 13.39
C LEU A 452 -20.87 19.80 12.73
N THR A 453 -20.79 19.85 11.39
CA THR A 453 -20.66 21.08 10.60
C THR A 453 -21.65 22.17 11.05
N PRO A 454 -22.98 22.00 10.98
CA PRO A 454 -23.91 23.06 11.35
C PRO A 454 -23.78 23.48 12.83
N LEU A 455 -23.39 22.59 13.75
CA LEU A 455 -23.18 22.93 15.16
C LEU A 455 -21.92 23.77 15.37
N VAL A 456 -20.82 23.41 14.71
CA VAL A 456 -19.55 24.12 14.74
C VAL A 456 -19.74 25.55 14.23
N PHE A 457 -20.38 25.71 13.06
CA PHE A 457 -20.63 27.04 12.50
C PHE A 457 -21.64 27.87 13.33
N LEU A 458 -22.63 27.24 13.97
CA LEU A 458 -23.52 27.95 14.91
C LEU A 458 -22.79 28.44 16.16
N CYS A 459 -21.83 27.66 16.69
CA CYS A 459 -20.98 28.09 17.79
C CYS A 459 -20.05 29.23 17.37
N ALA A 460 -19.46 29.14 16.17
CA ALA A 460 -18.66 30.20 15.59
C ALA A 460 -19.47 31.50 15.42
N ALA A 461 -20.74 31.42 15.01
CA ALA A 461 -21.63 32.57 14.90
C ALA A 461 -21.76 33.34 16.23
N ILE A 462 -21.82 32.62 17.37
CA ILE A 462 -21.91 33.22 18.70
C ILE A 462 -20.62 33.97 19.04
N ALA A 463 -19.45 33.39 18.77
CA ALA A 463 -18.17 34.03 19.02
C ALA A 463 -17.99 35.28 18.14
N LEU A 464 -18.26 35.17 16.84
CA LEU A 464 -18.18 36.28 15.89
C LEU A 464 -19.09 37.45 16.29
N ASP A 465 -20.31 37.15 16.74
CA ASP A 465 -21.25 38.16 17.24
C ASP A 465 -20.76 38.86 18.52
N GLN A 466 -19.94 38.22 19.35
CA GLN A 466 -19.27 38.88 20.47
C GLN A 466 -18.11 39.76 20.03
N VAL A 467 -17.28 39.27 19.11
CA VAL A 467 -16.14 40.04 18.56
C VAL A 467 -16.66 41.31 17.90
N MET A 468 -17.65 41.21 17.00
CA MET A 468 -18.18 42.38 16.29
C MET A 468 -18.84 43.39 17.23
N ARG A 469 -19.57 42.94 18.26
CA ARG A 469 -20.12 43.86 19.27
C ARG A 469 -19.03 44.56 20.06
N THR A 470 -17.97 43.85 20.43
CA THR A 470 -16.86 44.41 21.20
C THR A 470 -16.06 45.42 20.38
N VAL A 471 -15.74 45.10 19.13
CA VAL A 471 -15.04 46.00 18.20
C VAL A 471 -15.92 47.19 17.83
N GLY A 472 -17.19 46.95 17.49
CA GLY A 472 -18.16 48.00 17.17
C GLY A 472 -18.30 49.01 18.30
N ASN A 473 -18.51 48.57 19.53
CA ASN A 473 -18.65 49.47 20.67
C ASN A 473 -17.36 50.26 20.98
N ALA A 474 -16.19 49.71 20.68
CA ALA A 474 -14.91 50.36 20.94
C ALA A 474 -14.51 51.39 19.88
N TRP A 475 -14.96 51.21 18.64
CA TRP A 475 -14.54 52.01 17.49
C TRP A 475 -15.69 52.78 16.82
N GLN A 476 -16.91 52.73 17.36
CA GLN A 476 -18.09 53.40 16.81
C GLN A 476 -17.95 54.91 16.63
N SER A 477 -17.06 55.58 17.39
CA SER A 477 -16.77 57.01 17.23
C SER A 477 -15.89 57.32 16.01
N VAL A 478 -15.31 56.28 15.38
CA VAL A 478 -14.33 56.39 14.29
C VAL A 478 -14.81 55.65 13.03
N ILE A 479 -15.44 54.49 13.18
CA ILE A 479 -15.80 53.60 12.06
C ILE A 479 -17.29 53.25 12.16
N ARG A 480 -18.03 53.43 11.05
CA ARG A 480 -19.44 53.03 10.98
C ARG A 480 -19.60 51.51 11.17
N PRO A 481 -20.64 51.03 11.86
CA PRO A 481 -20.84 49.59 12.09
C PRO A 481 -21.00 48.77 10.79
N GLN A 482 -21.47 49.40 9.71
CA GLN A 482 -21.58 48.78 8.38
C GLN A 482 -20.21 48.49 7.75
N THR A 483 -19.23 49.39 7.91
CA THR A 483 -17.87 49.20 7.37
C THR A 483 -17.10 48.15 8.15
N LEU A 484 -17.36 48.00 9.46
CA LEU A 484 -16.80 46.89 10.26
C LEU A 484 -17.36 45.52 9.83
N LEU A 485 -18.65 45.43 9.51
CA LEU A 485 -19.25 44.20 9.00
C LEU A 485 -18.72 43.89 7.58
N ALA A 486 -18.64 44.90 6.70
CA ALA A 486 -18.07 44.73 5.37
C ALA A 486 -16.61 44.26 5.44
N ALA A 487 -15.78 44.85 6.31
CA ALA A 487 -14.41 44.42 6.53
C ALA A 487 -14.33 42.99 7.07
N ALA A 488 -15.22 42.60 7.99
CA ALA A 488 -15.27 41.23 8.51
C ALA A 488 -15.66 40.21 7.42
N LEU A 489 -16.59 40.56 6.52
CA LEU A 489 -16.95 39.71 5.38
C LEU A 489 -15.81 39.61 4.36
N ILE A 490 -15.10 40.71 4.07
CA ILE A 490 -13.92 40.72 3.19
C ILE A 490 -12.78 39.87 3.77
N LEU A 491 -12.51 40.02 5.07
CA LEU A 491 -11.50 39.22 5.79
C LEU A 491 -11.89 37.74 5.91
N ALA A 492 -13.19 37.40 5.81
CA ALA A 492 -13.65 36.02 5.71
C ALA A 492 -13.50 35.46 4.29
N LEU A 493 -13.69 36.29 3.26
CA LEU A 493 -13.60 35.89 1.85
C LEU A 493 -12.17 35.54 1.41
N ALA A 494 -11.14 36.30 1.84
CA ALA A 494 -9.77 36.09 1.36
C ALA A 494 -9.14 34.74 1.79
N PRO A 495 -9.23 34.30 3.06
CA PRO A 495 -8.75 32.98 3.46
C PRO A 495 -9.66 31.84 2.97
N ALA A 496 -10.97 32.08 2.82
CA ALA A 496 -11.91 31.09 2.33
C ALA A 496 -11.67 30.78 0.84
N GLY A 497 -11.43 31.81 0.01
CA GLY A 497 -11.10 31.62 -1.41
C GLY A 497 -9.78 30.86 -1.62
N TRP A 498 -8.73 31.20 -0.88
CA TRP A 498 -7.44 30.49 -0.93
C TRP A 498 -7.54 29.03 -0.48
N ARG A 499 -8.35 28.76 0.56
CA ARG A 499 -8.56 27.40 1.06
C ARG A 499 -9.47 26.57 0.17
N LEU A 500 -10.46 27.17 -0.48
CA LEU A 500 -11.29 26.47 -1.46
C LEU A 500 -10.42 25.93 -2.61
N PHE A 501 -9.51 26.79 -3.12
CA PHE A 501 -8.56 26.43 -4.17
C PHE A 501 -7.60 25.30 -3.74
N LYS A 502 -7.01 25.37 -2.54
CA LYS A 502 -6.12 24.31 -2.04
C LYS A 502 -6.82 23.02 -1.61
N ALA A 503 -8.05 23.10 -1.14
CA ALA A 503 -8.81 21.93 -0.68
C ALA A 503 -9.32 21.11 -1.85
N GLU A 504 -9.60 21.74 -3.00
CA GLU A 504 -9.85 21.05 -4.27
C GLU A 504 -8.63 20.16 -4.63
N ASP A 505 -7.41 20.72 -4.56
CA ASP A 505 -6.15 19.98 -4.75
C ASP A 505 -5.94 18.83 -3.73
N LEU A 506 -6.22 19.08 -2.45
CA LEU A 506 -5.93 18.13 -1.36
C LEU A 506 -6.97 17.02 -1.20
N LEU A 507 -8.27 17.33 -1.33
CA LEU A 507 -9.35 16.36 -1.18
C LEU A 507 -9.43 15.45 -2.42
N TYR A 508 -9.17 16.00 -3.61
CA TYR A 508 -9.19 15.22 -4.84
C TYR A 508 -7.84 14.59 -5.16
N GLY A 509 -6.73 15.21 -4.78
CA GLY A 509 -5.40 14.61 -4.95
C GLY A 509 -5.16 13.36 -4.11
N GLN A 510 -5.77 13.23 -2.92
CA GLN A 510 -5.65 12.02 -2.09
C GLN A 510 -6.58 10.88 -2.51
N SER A 511 -7.78 11.16 -3.02
CA SER A 511 -8.67 10.13 -3.56
C SER A 511 -8.29 9.69 -4.98
N ALA A 512 -7.70 10.59 -5.79
CA ALA A 512 -7.10 10.24 -7.07
C ALA A 512 -5.92 9.27 -6.95
N GLN A 513 -5.27 9.16 -5.79
CA GLN A 513 -4.26 8.11 -5.56
C GLN A 513 -4.84 6.69 -5.43
N GLN A 514 -6.17 6.53 -5.32
CA GLN A 514 -6.84 5.23 -5.39
C GLN A 514 -7.33 4.86 -6.80
N GLU A 515 -7.35 5.80 -7.74
CA GLU A 515 -7.73 5.53 -9.13
C GLU A 515 -6.46 5.43 -9.99
N GLN A 516 -6.42 4.49 -10.94
CA GLN A 516 -5.30 4.39 -11.87
C GLN A 516 -5.46 5.46 -12.96
N PRO A 517 -4.64 6.53 -12.95
CA PRO A 517 -4.80 7.66 -13.88
C PRO A 517 -4.78 7.22 -15.35
N THR A 518 -4.00 6.18 -15.64
CA THR A 518 -3.85 5.53 -16.93
C THR A 518 -5.17 5.07 -17.54
N TYR A 519 -6.01 4.33 -16.81
CA TYR A 519 -7.27 3.81 -17.36
C TYR A 519 -8.30 4.91 -17.62
N ILE A 520 -8.36 5.93 -16.75
CA ILE A 520 -9.27 7.07 -16.98
C ILE A 520 -8.86 7.82 -18.26
N ALA A 521 -7.56 8.01 -18.47
CA ALA A 521 -7.04 8.64 -19.69
C ALA A 521 -7.37 7.84 -20.95
N MET A 522 -7.27 6.51 -20.89
CA MET A 522 -7.71 5.62 -21.98
C MET A 522 -9.20 5.77 -22.27
N ALA A 523 -10.06 5.76 -21.24
CA ALA A 523 -11.51 5.92 -21.41
C ALA A 523 -11.87 7.28 -22.04
N ASP A 524 -11.21 8.36 -21.62
CA ASP A 524 -11.40 9.70 -22.17
C ASP A 524 -11.01 9.75 -23.66
N TYR A 525 -9.84 9.19 -23.99
CA TYR A 525 -9.39 9.07 -25.38
C TYR A 525 -10.39 8.32 -26.26
N LEU A 526 -10.90 7.18 -25.79
CA LEU A 526 -11.89 6.37 -26.52
C LEU A 526 -13.20 7.14 -26.72
N ALA A 527 -13.73 7.77 -25.67
CA ALA A 527 -14.97 8.54 -25.75
C ALA A 527 -14.87 9.71 -26.74
N GLN A 528 -13.75 10.45 -26.72
CA GLN A 528 -13.49 11.54 -27.66
C GLN A 528 -13.37 11.04 -29.11
N THR A 529 -12.63 9.95 -29.31
CA THR A 529 -12.40 9.38 -30.64
C THR A 529 -13.67 8.80 -31.24
N MET A 530 -14.49 8.11 -30.44
CA MET A 530 -15.78 7.56 -30.88
C MET A 530 -16.78 8.65 -31.24
N THR A 531 -16.85 9.73 -30.46
CA THR A 531 -17.73 10.87 -30.78
C THR A 531 -17.35 11.52 -32.12
N ALA A 532 -16.06 11.58 -32.43
CA ALA A 532 -15.59 12.08 -33.72
C ALA A 532 -15.86 11.09 -34.86
N ALA A 533 -15.78 9.78 -34.58
CA ALA A 533 -15.94 8.73 -35.57
C ALA A 533 -17.40 8.38 -35.88
N ASP A 534 -18.38 8.57 -35.00
CA ASP A 534 -19.80 8.41 -35.35
C ASP A 534 -20.26 9.38 -36.48
N ALA A 535 -19.47 10.41 -36.77
CA ALA A 535 -19.67 11.28 -37.92
C ALA A 535 -19.18 10.69 -39.26
N THR A 536 -18.37 9.62 -39.24
CA THR A 536 -17.74 8.96 -40.39
C THR A 536 -17.59 7.46 -40.12
N ASP A 537 -18.32 6.59 -40.83
CA ASP A 537 -18.44 5.12 -40.61
C ASP A 537 -17.13 4.28 -40.78
N SER A 538 -15.97 4.86 -40.47
CA SER A 538 -14.60 4.37 -40.66
C SER A 538 -13.81 4.26 -39.34
N ALA A 539 -14.47 4.15 -38.19
CA ALA A 539 -13.80 4.00 -36.89
C ALA A 539 -12.99 2.69 -36.81
N PRO A 540 -11.77 2.68 -36.27
CA PRO A 540 -11.02 1.45 -36.03
C PRO A 540 -11.66 0.60 -34.92
N ILE A 541 -11.24 -0.66 -34.81
CA ILE A 541 -11.54 -1.52 -33.65
C ILE A 541 -10.51 -1.22 -32.56
N PHE A 542 -10.96 -0.89 -31.36
CA PHE A 542 -10.11 -0.61 -30.22
C PHE A 542 -9.95 -1.87 -29.35
N PHE A 543 -8.71 -2.23 -29.05
CA PHE A 543 -8.34 -3.22 -28.06
C PHE A 543 -7.81 -2.52 -26.81
N VAL A 544 -8.33 -2.91 -25.65
CA VAL A 544 -8.04 -2.26 -24.37
C VAL A 544 -7.81 -3.31 -23.28
N PRO A 545 -7.11 -2.97 -22.19
CA PRO A 545 -6.99 -3.86 -21.04
C PRO A 545 -8.38 -4.15 -20.46
N PRO A 546 -8.71 -5.41 -20.11
CA PRO A 546 -10.03 -5.75 -19.62
C PRO A 546 -10.45 -4.92 -18.39
N GLU A 547 -9.52 -4.63 -17.48
CA GLU A 547 -9.73 -3.85 -16.26
C GLU A 547 -10.38 -2.49 -16.54
N LEU A 548 -10.05 -1.87 -17.68
CA LEU A 548 -10.65 -0.62 -18.13
C LEU A 548 -12.17 -0.76 -18.25
N LEU A 549 -12.66 -1.88 -18.79
CA LEU A 549 -14.07 -2.12 -19.06
C LEU A 549 -14.88 -2.39 -17.78
N ASP A 550 -14.23 -2.75 -16.68
CA ASP A 550 -14.88 -2.92 -15.36
C ASP A 550 -14.97 -1.62 -14.57
N MET A 551 -14.21 -0.59 -14.98
CA MET A 551 -14.21 0.67 -14.27
C MET A 551 -15.55 1.38 -14.42
N PRO A 552 -16.23 1.72 -13.30
CA PRO A 552 -17.48 2.48 -13.34
C PRO A 552 -17.37 3.81 -14.10
N ALA A 553 -16.20 4.45 -14.04
CA ALA A 553 -15.91 5.68 -14.77
C ALA A 553 -15.88 5.45 -16.30
N ALA A 554 -15.18 4.41 -16.75
CA ALA A 554 -15.13 4.06 -18.17
C ALA A 554 -16.51 3.67 -18.71
N GLN A 555 -17.28 2.84 -17.98
CA GLN A 555 -18.64 2.46 -18.38
C GLN A 555 -19.62 3.65 -18.50
N LEU A 556 -19.39 4.75 -17.78
CA LEU A 556 -20.18 5.98 -17.91
C LEU A 556 -19.74 6.87 -19.07
N MET A 557 -18.47 6.76 -19.49
CA MET A 557 -17.89 7.58 -20.55
C MET A 557 -18.05 6.95 -21.93
N LEU A 558 -18.03 5.62 -22.00
CA LEU A 558 -18.11 4.84 -23.24
C LEU A 558 -19.58 4.52 -23.58
N ASP A 559 -19.89 4.47 -24.87
CA ASP A 559 -21.20 4.00 -25.33
C ASP A 559 -21.34 2.49 -25.07
N PRO A 560 -22.33 2.02 -24.29
CA PRO A 560 -22.56 0.59 -24.08
C PRO A 560 -22.80 -0.18 -25.38
N ALA A 561 -23.31 0.46 -26.43
CA ALA A 561 -23.50 -0.18 -27.74
C ALA A 561 -22.18 -0.40 -28.49
N ALA A 562 -21.14 0.37 -28.17
CA ALA A 562 -19.81 0.22 -28.76
C ALA A 562 -18.98 -0.89 -28.09
N ILE A 563 -19.22 -1.17 -26.81
CA ILE A 563 -18.53 -2.21 -26.05
C ILE A 563 -18.90 -3.59 -26.61
N GLY A 564 -17.89 -4.43 -26.88
CA GLY A 564 -18.03 -5.74 -27.49
C GLY A 564 -18.15 -5.72 -29.02
N VAL A 565 -18.38 -4.55 -29.64
CA VAL A 565 -18.45 -4.38 -31.10
C VAL A 565 -17.20 -3.69 -31.61
N ARG A 566 -16.98 -2.43 -31.17
CA ARG A 566 -15.87 -1.56 -31.55
C ARG A 566 -14.80 -1.45 -30.47
N ILE A 567 -15.17 -1.52 -29.19
CA ILE A 567 -14.22 -1.56 -28.07
C ILE A 567 -14.23 -2.97 -27.50
N ARG A 568 -13.09 -3.65 -27.57
CA ARG A 568 -12.95 -5.07 -27.20
C ARG A 568 -11.83 -5.25 -26.19
N PRO A 569 -11.97 -6.19 -25.24
CA PRO A 569 -10.86 -6.56 -24.37
C PRO A 569 -9.74 -7.20 -25.18
N LEU A 570 -8.48 -6.96 -24.78
CA LEU A 570 -7.33 -7.70 -25.28
C LEU A 570 -7.17 -8.99 -24.45
N ASP A 571 -7.90 -10.05 -24.81
CA ASP A 571 -7.81 -11.34 -24.11
C ASP A 571 -6.60 -12.18 -24.57
N ASP A 572 -6.20 -12.04 -25.84
CA ASP A 572 -5.05 -12.73 -26.45
C ASP A 572 -4.48 -11.84 -27.56
N VAL A 573 -3.18 -11.57 -27.52
CA VAL A 573 -2.51 -10.73 -28.52
C VAL A 573 -2.58 -11.36 -29.92
N MET A 574 -2.73 -12.68 -30.03
CA MET A 574 -2.94 -13.36 -31.32
C MET A 574 -4.30 -13.06 -31.96
N ALA A 575 -5.29 -12.60 -31.17
CA ALA A 575 -6.59 -12.18 -31.69
C ALA A 575 -6.51 -10.93 -32.58
N LEU A 576 -5.41 -10.16 -32.49
CA LEU A 576 -5.14 -9.02 -33.36
C LEU A 576 -4.85 -9.45 -34.82
N LEU A 577 -4.26 -10.64 -34.99
CA LEU A 577 -3.74 -11.13 -36.28
C LEU A 577 -4.69 -12.09 -37.02
N SER A 578 -5.76 -12.52 -36.36
CA SER A 578 -6.61 -13.61 -36.82
C SER A 578 -8.09 -13.23 -36.87
N GLY A 579 -8.88 -14.00 -37.62
CA GLY A 579 -10.32 -13.78 -37.78
C GLY A 579 -10.67 -12.51 -38.55
N GLU A 580 -11.93 -12.07 -38.42
CA GLU A 580 -12.47 -10.87 -39.07
C GLU A 580 -11.80 -9.57 -38.59
N ASN A 581 -11.13 -9.60 -37.44
CA ASN A 581 -10.44 -8.44 -36.87
C ASN A 581 -9.31 -7.95 -37.79
N SER A 582 -8.52 -8.88 -38.33
CA SER A 582 -7.39 -8.61 -39.23
C SER A 582 -7.75 -7.85 -40.52
N LEU A 583 -9.04 -7.77 -40.85
CA LEU A 583 -9.56 -7.10 -42.04
C LEU A 583 -9.88 -5.62 -41.82
N HIS A 584 -9.79 -5.13 -40.59
CA HIS A 584 -10.13 -3.76 -40.19
C HIS A 584 -8.93 -3.07 -39.57
N ASP A 585 -8.88 -1.74 -39.66
CA ASP A 585 -7.91 -0.95 -38.92
C ASP A 585 -8.19 -1.09 -37.42
N GLN A 586 -7.14 -1.27 -36.62
CA GLN A 586 -7.25 -1.48 -35.19
C GLN A 586 -6.36 -0.49 -34.42
N GLN A 587 -6.69 -0.27 -33.16
CA GLN A 587 -5.86 0.47 -32.23
C GLN A 587 -5.77 -0.29 -30.90
N LEU A 588 -4.54 -0.46 -30.39
CA LEU A 588 -4.30 -1.11 -29.12
C LEU A 588 -3.82 -0.08 -28.09
N LEU A 589 -4.51 0.00 -26.96
CA LEU A 589 -4.14 0.83 -25.82
C LEU A 589 -3.58 -0.07 -24.73
N ILE A 590 -2.39 0.27 -24.20
CA ILE A 590 -1.79 -0.46 -23.06
C ILE A 590 -1.21 0.50 -22.04
N ALA A 591 -1.07 0.03 -20.80
CA ALA A 591 -0.39 0.80 -19.76
C ALA A 591 1.12 0.92 -20.09
N PRO A 592 1.79 2.02 -19.71
CA PRO A 592 3.21 2.21 -20.06
C PRO A 592 4.14 1.13 -19.47
N ASP A 593 3.76 0.56 -18.34
CA ASP A 593 4.47 -0.48 -17.59
C ASP A 593 4.13 -1.91 -18.04
N ASP A 594 3.19 -2.11 -18.98
CA ASP A 594 2.87 -3.42 -19.57
C ASP A 594 3.95 -3.85 -20.57
N GLU A 595 5.09 -4.29 -20.02
CA GLU A 595 6.24 -4.79 -20.78
C GLU A 595 5.94 -6.07 -21.59
N PRO A 596 5.24 -7.09 -21.07
CA PRO A 596 4.92 -8.30 -21.83
C PRO A 596 4.13 -8.01 -23.11
N THR A 597 3.12 -7.14 -23.07
CA THR A 597 2.36 -6.78 -24.27
C THR A 597 3.20 -5.96 -25.24
N ARG A 598 4.01 -5.01 -24.74
CA ARG A 598 4.90 -4.19 -25.57
C ARG A 598 5.95 -5.03 -26.32
N GLU A 599 6.56 -6.00 -25.63
CA GLU A 599 7.51 -6.95 -26.25
C GLU A 599 6.81 -7.84 -27.28
N SER A 600 5.61 -8.34 -26.96
CA SER A 600 4.82 -9.16 -27.89
C SER A 600 4.51 -8.41 -29.18
N MET A 601 4.13 -7.14 -29.07
CA MET A 601 3.91 -6.27 -30.23
C MET A 601 5.17 -6.09 -31.09
N ALA A 602 6.34 -5.97 -30.47
CA ALA A 602 7.61 -5.87 -31.19
C ALA A 602 7.97 -7.15 -31.97
N TRP A 603 7.49 -8.33 -31.56
CA TRP A 603 7.66 -9.57 -32.33
C TRP A 603 6.63 -9.71 -33.46
N ILE A 604 5.41 -9.27 -33.18
CA ILE A 604 4.25 -9.42 -34.07
C ILE A 604 4.32 -8.45 -35.25
N LEU A 605 4.53 -7.16 -34.97
CA LEU A 605 4.55 -6.05 -35.93
C LEU A 605 5.73 -5.12 -35.59
N PRO A 606 6.99 -5.54 -35.83
CA PRO A 606 8.21 -4.81 -35.44
C PRO A 606 8.32 -3.41 -36.06
N GLU A 607 7.68 -3.21 -37.20
CA GLU A 607 7.57 -1.94 -37.91
C GLU A 607 6.66 -0.91 -37.22
N ILE A 608 5.81 -1.33 -36.28
CA ILE A 608 4.86 -0.45 -35.58
C ILE A 608 5.42 -0.06 -34.22
N THR A 609 5.55 1.24 -33.98
CA THR A 609 5.96 1.81 -32.69
C THR A 609 4.78 2.43 -31.96
N ALA A 610 4.72 2.26 -30.64
CA ALA A 610 3.72 2.92 -29.82
C ALA A 610 3.93 4.45 -29.77
N ARG A 611 2.81 5.17 -29.71
CA ARG A 611 2.75 6.60 -29.38
C ARG A 611 2.41 6.77 -27.91
N ALA A 612 3.19 7.57 -27.20
CA ALA A 612 2.96 7.90 -25.80
C ALA A 612 1.92 9.03 -25.69
N LEU A 613 0.85 8.83 -24.92
CA LEU A 613 -0.23 9.82 -24.80
C LEU A 613 -0.53 10.18 -23.34
N PRO A 614 -0.62 11.48 -22.99
CA PRO A 614 -0.13 12.62 -23.77
C PRO A 614 1.41 12.61 -23.90
N GLU A 615 1.97 13.27 -24.93
CA GLU A 615 3.42 13.20 -25.23
C GLU A 615 4.32 13.75 -24.10
N ASP A 616 3.87 14.80 -23.40
CA ASP A 616 4.65 15.46 -22.35
C ASP A 616 4.72 14.65 -21.04
N GLU A 617 3.70 13.84 -20.76
CA GLU A 617 3.59 13.01 -19.56
C GLU A 617 2.79 11.75 -19.91
N PRO A 618 3.45 10.70 -20.44
CA PRO A 618 2.76 9.54 -20.99
C PRO A 618 1.99 8.80 -19.92
N GLN A 619 0.66 8.74 -20.09
CA GLN A 619 -0.24 8.01 -19.21
C GLN A 619 -0.57 6.62 -19.76
N PHE A 620 -0.57 6.46 -21.09
CA PHE A 620 -0.72 5.19 -21.78
C PHE A 620 0.02 5.18 -23.12
N LEU A 621 0.16 3.99 -23.70
CA LEU A 621 0.74 3.76 -25.01
C LEU A 621 -0.36 3.36 -26.00
N LEU A 622 -0.29 3.91 -27.22
CA LEU A 622 -1.21 3.63 -28.31
C LEU A 622 -0.45 3.02 -29.49
N PHE A 623 -0.85 1.84 -29.95
CA PHE A 623 -0.41 1.25 -31.21
C PHE A 623 -1.49 1.41 -32.27
N ASP A 624 -1.15 2.00 -33.40
CA ASP A 624 -2.02 2.02 -34.59
C ASP A 624 -1.69 0.81 -35.46
N LEU A 625 -2.70 -0.01 -35.76
CA LEU A 625 -2.55 -1.28 -36.47
C LEU A 625 -3.38 -1.26 -37.76
N PRO A 626 -2.85 -0.73 -38.88
CA PRO A 626 -3.54 -0.75 -40.16
C PRO A 626 -3.78 -2.17 -40.65
N ALA A 627 -4.96 -2.44 -41.25
CA ALA A 627 -5.28 -3.75 -41.81
C ALA A 627 -4.26 -4.20 -42.87
N ALA A 628 -3.68 -3.23 -43.61
CA ALA A 628 -2.66 -3.48 -44.61
C ALA A 628 -1.36 -4.05 -44.04
N ASP A 629 -0.95 -3.58 -42.86
CA ASP A 629 0.29 -4.04 -42.20
C ASP A 629 0.09 -5.45 -41.62
N ILE A 630 -1.09 -5.72 -41.04
CA ILE A 630 -1.46 -7.08 -40.62
C ILE A 630 -1.48 -8.03 -41.82
N ALA A 631 -2.08 -7.62 -42.94
CA ALA A 631 -2.10 -8.42 -44.17
C ALA A 631 -0.70 -8.63 -44.78
N ALA A 632 0.24 -7.70 -44.58
CA ALA A 632 1.63 -7.85 -45.02
C ALA A 632 2.37 -8.97 -44.26
N ARG A 633 1.95 -9.28 -43.03
CA ARG A 633 2.44 -10.41 -42.23
C ARG A 633 1.87 -11.76 -42.66
N GLN A 634 0.69 -11.78 -43.27
CA GLN A 634 -0.04 -13.01 -43.60
C GLN A 634 0.52 -13.75 -44.84
N GLY A 635 0.69 -15.06 -44.70
CA GLY A 635 1.39 -15.94 -45.63
C GLY A 635 2.78 -16.34 -45.12
N VAL A 636 3.35 -17.41 -45.67
CA VAL A 636 4.65 -17.96 -45.29
C VAL A 636 5.72 -17.58 -46.31
N ALA A 637 6.94 -17.26 -45.88
CA ALA A 637 8.02 -16.93 -46.80
C ALA A 637 8.54 -18.22 -47.46
N GLY A 638 8.45 -18.31 -48.78
CA GLY A 638 8.95 -19.40 -49.61
C GLY A 638 10.18 -18.98 -50.41
N ALA A 639 11.25 -19.76 -50.33
CA ALA A 639 12.45 -19.61 -51.15
C ALA A 639 12.56 -20.80 -52.11
N TYR A 640 12.64 -20.51 -53.41
CA TYR A 640 12.66 -21.51 -54.47
C TYR A 640 14.04 -21.53 -55.11
N THR A 641 14.72 -22.67 -55.13
CA THR A 641 16.09 -22.81 -55.61
C THR A 641 16.24 -23.93 -56.63
N ARG A 642 17.28 -23.85 -57.45
CA ARG A 642 17.71 -24.93 -58.34
C ARG A 642 19.21 -25.06 -58.26
N ASN A 643 19.70 -26.24 -57.86
CA ASN A 643 21.12 -26.50 -57.65
C ASN A 643 21.78 -25.47 -56.71
N GLY A 644 21.05 -25.04 -55.66
CA GLY A 644 21.51 -24.03 -54.69
C GLY A 644 21.40 -22.57 -55.14
N ALA A 645 20.98 -22.29 -56.38
CA ALA A 645 20.74 -20.92 -56.85
C ALA A 645 19.27 -20.51 -56.65
N LEU A 646 19.02 -19.36 -56.01
CA LEU A 646 17.68 -18.79 -55.84
C LEU A 646 17.05 -18.47 -57.20
N LEU A 647 15.89 -19.06 -57.47
CA LEU A 647 15.04 -18.76 -58.63
C LEU A 647 14.14 -17.57 -58.32
N THR A 648 13.46 -17.63 -57.19
CA THR A 648 12.57 -16.60 -56.68
C THR A 648 12.34 -16.82 -55.19
N ASP A 649 12.01 -15.77 -54.48
CA ASP A 649 11.40 -15.80 -53.17
C ASP A 649 10.07 -15.04 -53.22
N GLN A 650 9.09 -15.51 -52.47
CA GLN A 650 7.80 -14.85 -52.36
C GLN A 650 7.08 -15.27 -51.08
N ARG A 651 5.99 -14.58 -50.76
CA ARG A 651 5.12 -14.92 -49.65
C ARG A 651 3.93 -15.72 -50.16
N ASP A 652 3.84 -16.96 -49.74
CA ASP A 652 2.87 -17.95 -50.22
C ASP A 652 1.69 -18.11 -49.24
N GLY A 653 0.51 -18.43 -49.77
CA GLY A 653 -0.71 -18.62 -48.99
C GLY A 653 -1.98 -18.35 -49.82
N PRO A 654 -3.02 -19.21 -49.76
CA PRO A 654 -3.09 -20.50 -49.06
C PRO A 654 -2.04 -21.50 -49.57
N LEU A 655 -1.75 -22.58 -48.82
CA LEU A 655 -0.78 -23.61 -49.24
C LEU A 655 -1.35 -24.52 -50.34
N ALA A 656 -1.64 -23.92 -51.49
CA ALA A 656 -2.12 -24.55 -52.71
C ALA A 656 -1.34 -23.96 -53.90
N PHE A 657 -0.51 -24.78 -54.53
CA PHE A 657 0.45 -24.38 -55.54
C PHE A 657 0.08 -24.98 -56.90
N ASP A 658 -0.22 -24.09 -57.85
CA ASP A 658 -0.25 -24.43 -59.27
C ASP A 658 1.06 -23.98 -59.91
N TRP A 659 1.95 -24.94 -60.18
CA TRP A 659 3.27 -24.67 -60.76
C TRP A 659 3.23 -24.10 -62.17
N THR A 660 2.06 -24.11 -62.83
CA THR A 660 1.86 -23.49 -64.16
C THR A 660 1.44 -22.03 -64.08
N ALA A 661 0.98 -21.57 -62.91
CA ALA A 661 0.71 -20.18 -62.60
C ALA A 661 1.97 -19.51 -62.02
N PRO A 662 2.09 -18.16 -62.05
CA PRO A 662 3.22 -17.44 -61.46
C PRO A 662 3.53 -17.94 -60.03
N PRO A 663 4.80 -18.30 -59.72
CA PRO A 663 6.03 -17.97 -60.44
C PRO A 663 6.37 -18.85 -61.67
N ASN A 664 5.50 -19.80 -62.04
CA ASN A 664 5.59 -20.66 -63.23
C ASN A 664 6.90 -21.46 -63.28
N LEU A 665 7.10 -22.26 -62.23
CA LEU A 665 8.33 -23.01 -62.02
C LEU A 665 8.28 -24.37 -62.69
N ARG A 666 9.31 -24.68 -63.49
CA ARG A 666 9.55 -26.02 -64.04
C ARG A 666 10.61 -26.74 -63.22
N GLY A 667 10.49 -28.04 -63.08
CA GLY A 667 11.49 -28.85 -62.38
C GLY A 667 12.81 -28.99 -63.17
N PRO A 668 13.88 -29.42 -62.51
CA PRO A 668 13.97 -29.66 -61.07
C PRO A 668 14.08 -28.36 -60.27
N PHE A 669 13.52 -28.34 -59.06
CA PHE A 669 13.71 -27.26 -58.08
C PHE A 669 13.45 -27.76 -56.65
N GLU A 670 13.90 -26.98 -55.69
CA GLU A 670 13.61 -27.13 -54.27
C GLU A 670 12.91 -25.86 -53.78
N ALA A 671 11.95 -26.01 -52.88
CA ALA A 671 11.25 -24.91 -52.24
C ALA A 671 11.24 -25.12 -50.73
N THR A 672 11.61 -24.08 -49.98
CA THR A 672 11.65 -24.10 -48.52
C THR A 672 10.80 -22.98 -47.98
N TRP A 673 9.91 -23.29 -47.04
CA TRP A 673 9.05 -22.32 -46.38
C TRP A 673 9.32 -22.29 -44.88
N HIS A 674 9.43 -21.07 -44.35
CA HIS A 674 9.61 -20.82 -42.92
C HIS A 674 8.64 -19.73 -42.44
N GLY A 675 7.93 -20.00 -41.35
CA GLY A 675 6.97 -19.08 -40.75
C GLY A 675 6.32 -19.65 -39.50
N SER A 676 5.14 -19.13 -39.17
CA SER A 676 4.28 -19.68 -38.12
C SER A 676 2.90 -20.05 -38.67
N LEU A 677 2.34 -21.13 -38.16
CA LEU A 677 0.95 -21.55 -38.34
C LEU A 677 0.16 -21.17 -37.09
N LEU A 678 -0.88 -20.36 -37.24
CA LEU A 678 -1.83 -20.02 -36.19
C LEU A 678 -2.90 -21.11 -36.11
N ILE A 679 -3.00 -21.74 -34.94
CA ILE A 679 -4.04 -22.69 -34.59
C ILE A 679 -5.17 -21.93 -33.86
N PRO A 680 -6.35 -21.75 -34.49
CA PRO A 680 -7.40 -20.89 -33.96
C PRO A 680 -8.14 -21.50 -32.77
N ALA A 681 -8.16 -22.82 -32.64
CA ALA A 681 -8.80 -23.52 -31.54
C ALA A 681 -8.00 -24.77 -31.19
N ALA A 682 -7.94 -25.12 -29.91
CA ALA A 682 -7.26 -26.33 -29.48
C ALA A 682 -8.00 -27.59 -29.97
N GLY A 683 -7.25 -28.63 -30.31
CA GLY A 683 -7.78 -29.96 -30.54
C GLY A 683 -7.08 -30.71 -31.68
N ALA A 684 -7.80 -31.70 -32.20
CA ALA A 684 -7.25 -32.63 -33.16
C ALA A 684 -7.36 -32.12 -34.61
N TYR A 685 -6.23 -31.75 -35.20
CA TYR A 685 -6.12 -31.38 -36.60
C TYR A 685 -5.66 -32.57 -37.43
N SER A 686 -6.27 -32.77 -38.61
CA SER A 686 -5.76 -33.74 -39.60
C SER A 686 -5.09 -33.00 -40.74
N PHE A 687 -3.80 -33.20 -40.93
CA PHE A 687 -3.02 -32.65 -42.03
C PHE A 687 -2.94 -33.66 -43.17
N GLY A 688 -2.94 -33.17 -44.40
CA GLY A 688 -2.81 -33.99 -45.59
C GLY A 688 -2.07 -33.29 -46.71
N VAL A 689 -1.53 -34.06 -47.65
CA VAL A 689 -0.95 -33.53 -48.88
C VAL A 689 -1.54 -34.22 -50.11
N ASP A 690 -2.01 -33.40 -51.05
CA ASP A 690 -2.43 -33.82 -52.38
C ASP A 690 -1.37 -33.37 -53.41
N GLY A 691 -1.03 -34.26 -54.36
CA GLY A 691 -0.11 -33.95 -55.46
C GLY A 691 1.39 -34.22 -55.19
N ALA A 692 1.78 -34.64 -53.98
CA ALA A 692 3.18 -35.01 -53.67
C ALA A 692 3.45 -36.54 -53.67
N ALA A 693 2.50 -37.36 -54.13
CA ALA A 693 2.61 -38.82 -54.17
C ALA A 693 3.28 -39.35 -55.46
N SER A 694 4.40 -38.75 -55.86
CA SER A 694 5.23 -39.20 -56.99
C SER A 694 6.62 -39.58 -56.49
N PRO A 695 7.29 -40.62 -57.02
CA PRO A 695 8.67 -40.94 -56.67
C PRO A 695 9.67 -39.82 -57.00
N ASP A 696 9.28 -38.87 -57.86
CA ASP A 696 10.09 -37.72 -58.24
C ASP A 696 9.86 -36.49 -57.35
N THR A 697 8.99 -36.56 -56.32
CA THR A 697 8.65 -35.43 -55.44
C THR A 697 8.73 -35.80 -53.97
N ILE A 698 9.34 -34.94 -53.16
CA ILE A 698 9.43 -35.11 -51.70
C ILE A 698 8.91 -33.84 -51.04
N LEU A 699 7.91 -33.97 -50.17
CA LEU A 699 7.46 -32.94 -49.24
C LEU A 699 7.74 -33.38 -47.81
N THR A 700 8.31 -32.49 -47.00
CA THR A 700 8.39 -32.61 -45.55
C THR A 700 7.75 -31.39 -44.89
N LEU A 701 6.88 -31.61 -43.90
CA LEU A 701 6.27 -30.55 -43.07
C LEU A 701 6.56 -30.84 -41.59
N LEU A 702 7.12 -29.86 -40.89
CA LEU A 702 7.34 -29.88 -39.45
C LEU A 702 6.56 -28.74 -38.78
N LEU A 703 5.95 -29.03 -37.64
CA LEU A 703 5.35 -28.06 -36.72
C LEU A 703 6.02 -28.16 -35.36
N ASP A 704 6.57 -27.06 -34.84
CA ASP A 704 7.37 -27.03 -33.59
C ASP A 704 8.44 -28.14 -33.58
N ASP A 705 9.14 -28.29 -34.72
CA ASP A 705 10.17 -29.30 -34.95
C ASP A 705 9.68 -30.78 -34.88
N ARG A 706 8.36 -30.99 -34.75
CA ARG A 706 7.71 -32.30 -34.87
C ARG A 706 7.32 -32.58 -36.32
N LEU A 707 7.73 -33.74 -36.84
CA LEU A 707 7.35 -34.22 -38.17
C LEU A 707 5.81 -34.43 -38.26
N ILE A 708 5.18 -33.81 -39.26
CA ILE A 708 3.74 -33.91 -39.54
C ILE A 708 3.47 -34.61 -40.88
N LEU A 709 4.24 -34.29 -41.93
CA LEU A 709 4.14 -34.96 -43.23
C LEU A 709 5.54 -35.27 -43.74
N ASP A 710 5.72 -36.45 -44.31
CA ASP A 710 6.93 -36.82 -45.05
C ASP A 710 6.59 -37.86 -46.11
N THR A 711 6.51 -37.40 -47.36
CA THR A 711 6.14 -38.27 -48.48
C THR A 711 7.22 -39.30 -48.83
N SER A 712 8.47 -39.11 -48.41
CA SER A 712 9.53 -40.11 -48.60
C SER A 712 9.39 -41.28 -47.63
N LEU A 713 8.70 -41.06 -46.50
CA LEU A 713 8.35 -42.06 -45.50
C LEU A 713 6.91 -42.58 -45.66
N GLU A 714 6.27 -42.31 -46.81
CA GLU A 714 4.86 -42.64 -47.10
C GLU A 714 3.85 -42.00 -46.10
N LEU A 715 4.25 -40.93 -45.40
CA LEU A 715 3.43 -40.19 -44.44
C LEU A 715 2.70 -39.02 -45.13
N TYR A 716 1.64 -39.35 -45.87
CA TYR A 716 0.83 -38.39 -46.65
C TYR A 716 -0.27 -37.68 -45.85
N ALA A 717 -0.63 -38.22 -44.69
CA ALA A 717 -1.60 -37.60 -43.79
C ALA A 717 -1.29 -37.98 -42.35
N GLN A 718 -1.46 -37.04 -41.43
CA GLN A 718 -1.25 -37.25 -40.01
C GLN A 718 -2.26 -36.46 -39.19
N ARG A 719 -2.78 -37.11 -38.15
CA ARG A 719 -3.57 -36.43 -37.13
C ARG A 719 -2.66 -35.98 -35.99
N ALA A 720 -2.81 -34.74 -35.57
CA ALA A 720 -2.03 -34.09 -34.53
C ALA A 720 -2.95 -33.34 -33.56
N GLU A 721 -2.79 -33.60 -32.26
CA GLU A 721 -3.36 -32.73 -31.23
C GLU A 721 -2.48 -31.48 -31.12
N LEU A 722 -3.11 -30.30 -31.22
CA LEU A 722 -2.46 -29.01 -31.19
C LEU A 722 -3.19 -28.08 -30.20
N PRO A 723 -2.47 -27.41 -29.29
CA PRO A 723 -3.03 -26.30 -28.53
C PRO A 723 -3.37 -25.13 -29.46
N GLN A 724 -4.28 -24.26 -29.03
CA GLN A 724 -4.51 -22.97 -29.68
C GLN A 724 -3.25 -22.09 -29.56
N GLY A 725 -2.93 -21.31 -30.60
CA GLY A 725 -1.80 -20.39 -30.59
C GLY A 725 -0.88 -20.54 -31.81
N ALA A 726 0.31 -19.95 -31.74
CA ALA A 726 1.28 -19.98 -32.83
C ALA A 726 2.22 -21.19 -32.75
N HIS A 727 2.40 -21.87 -33.87
CA HIS A 727 3.31 -22.99 -34.05
C HIS A 727 4.35 -22.65 -35.11
N ARG A 728 5.63 -22.95 -34.89
CA ARG A 728 6.67 -22.79 -35.90
C ARG A 728 6.38 -23.76 -37.05
N LEU A 729 6.36 -23.26 -38.28
CA LEU A 729 6.17 -24.06 -39.49
C LEU A 729 7.45 -24.06 -40.32
N THR A 730 7.96 -25.26 -40.60
CA THR A 730 9.00 -25.50 -41.60
C THR A 730 8.51 -26.51 -42.61
N MET A 731 8.55 -26.15 -43.89
CA MET A 731 8.13 -27.02 -44.97
C MET A 731 9.20 -27.04 -46.06
N THR A 732 9.50 -28.21 -46.60
CA THR A 732 10.41 -28.37 -47.74
C THR A 732 9.71 -29.19 -48.82
N TYR A 733 9.90 -28.80 -50.08
CA TYR A 733 9.41 -29.49 -51.26
C TYR A 733 10.53 -29.61 -52.27
N GLN A 734 10.79 -30.82 -52.75
CA GLN A 734 11.79 -31.10 -53.78
C GLN A 734 11.13 -31.85 -54.92
N THR A 735 11.45 -31.47 -56.17
CA THR A 735 10.95 -32.18 -57.35
C THR A 735 12.03 -32.38 -58.40
N ALA A 736 12.13 -33.61 -58.91
CA ALA A 736 12.92 -33.97 -60.08
C ALA A 736 12.09 -33.98 -61.38
N ALA A 737 10.76 -33.91 -61.27
CA ALA A 737 9.85 -33.95 -62.42
C ALA A 737 9.88 -32.62 -63.20
N ALA A 738 10.06 -32.66 -64.52
CA ALA A 738 10.10 -31.46 -65.36
C ALA A 738 8.81 -30.62 -65.27
N ASN A 739 7.65 -31.28 -65.15
CA ASN A 739 6.35 -30.67 -64.94
C ASN A 739 5.68 -31.31 -63.71
N PRO A 740 5.93 -30.80 -62.50
CA PRO A 740 5.33 -31.34 -61.29
C PRO A 740 3.81 -31.10 -61.27
N PRO A 741 3.01 -32.04 -60.71
CA PRO A 741 1.58 -31.82 -60.49
C PRO A 741 1.35 -30.71 -59.44
N PRO A 742 0.17 -30.07 -59.44
CA PRO A 742 -0.21 -29.10 -58.39
C PRO A 742 -0.07 -29.71 -56.99
N LEU A 743 0.43 -28.94 -56.04
CA LEU A 743 0.65 -29.35 -54.65
C LEU A 743 -0.35 -28.62 -53.75
N THR A 744 -1.10 -29.36 -52.93
CA THR A 744 -1.97 -28.75 -51.91
C THR A 744 -1.69 -29.38 -50.56
N VAL A 745 -1.38 -28.54 -49.57
CA VAL A 745 -1.28 -28.95 -48.17
C VAL A 745 -2.56 -28.54 -47.46
N THR A 746 -3.30 -29.54 -46.99
CA THR A 746 -4.61 -29.36 -46.37
C THR A 746 -4.53 -29.58 -44.87
N TRP A 747 -5.45 -28.93 -44.16
CA TRP A 747 -5.77 -29.27 -42.78
C TRP A 747 -7.27 -29.53 -42.64
N THR A 748 -7.67 -30.23 -41.59
CA THR A 748 -9.05 -30.35 -41.16
C THR A 748 -9.11 -29.94 -39.70
N PRO A 749 -9.67 -28.76 -39.38
CA PRO A 749 -9.84 -28.32 -38.00
C PRO A 749 -10.81 -29.21 -37.20
N PRO A 750 -10.77 -29.18 -35.86
CA PRO A 750 -11.71 -29.90 -35.01
C PRO A 750 -13.17 -29.55 -35.35
N GLY A 751 -13.94 -30.53 -35.80
CA GLY A 751 -15.35 -30.33 -36.22
C GLY A 751 -15.53 -29.57 -37.55
N GLY A 752 -14.45 -29.23 -38.25
CA GLY A 752 -14.46 -28.56 -39.55
C GLY A 752 -14.42 -29.51 -40.74
N THR A 753 -14.35 -28.94 -41.95
CA THR A 753 -14.14 -29.68 -43.19
C THR A 753 -12.70 -29.51 -43.71
N PRO A 754 -12.17 -30.45 -44.49
CA PRO A 754 -10.84 -30.32 -45.09
C PRO A 754 -10.75 -29.09 -46.00
N GLU A 755 -9.70 -28.28 -45.83
CA GLU A 755 -9.41 -27.11 -46.65
C GLU A 755 -7.88 -26.92 -46.80
N PRO A 756 -7.41 -26.23 -47.86
CA PRO A 756 -6.02 -25.79 -47.93
C PRO A 756 -5.70 -24.88 -46.73
N ILE A 757 -4.50 -24.99 -46.16
CA ILE A 757 -4.11 -24.13 -45.04
C ILE A 757 -4.20 -22.66 -45.49
N PRO A 758 -5.07 -21.84 -44.87
CA PRO A 758 -5.40 -20.53 -45.38
C PRO A 758 -4.27 -19.53 -45.14
N ARG A 759 -4.16 -18.52 -46.03
CA ARG A 759 -3.14 -17.46 -45.91
C ARG A 759 -3.20 -16.73 -44.57
N THR A 760 -4.39 -16.52 -44.04
CA THR A 760 -4.66 -15.84 -42.77
C THR A 760 -4.19 -16.63 -41.55
N ALA A 761 -3.99 -17.95 -41.68
CA ALA A 761 -3.41 -18.78 -40.62
C ALA A 761 -1.88 -18.84 -40.68
N LEU A 762 -1.24 -18.23 -41.68
CA LEU A 762 0.21 -18.26 -41.87
C LEU A 762 0.80 -16.90 -41.57
N LEU A 763 1.93 -16.86 -40.87
CA LEU A 763 2.67 -15.63 -40.58
C LEU A 763 4.13 -15.76 -40.99
N SER A 764 4.70 -14.68 -41.54
CA SER A 764 6.14 -14.58 -41.75
C SER A 764 6.67 -13.15 -41.56
N PRO A 765 7.87 -12.94 -40.97
CA PRO A 765 8.74 -13.94 -40.35
C PRO A 765 8.05 -14.71 -39.23
N ALA A 766 8.57 -15.90 -38.92
CA ALA A 766 8.04 -16.75 -37.86
C ALA A 766 8.02 -15.98 -36.53
N LEU A 767 6.92 -16.13 -35.79
CA LEU A 767 6.85 -15.70 -34.40
C LEU A 767 7.82 -16.52 -33.55
N PRO A 768 8.44 -15.92 -32.52
CA PRO A 768 9.27 -16.66 -31.58
C PRO A 768 8.40 -17.67 -30.82
N ASP A 769 9.00 -18.81 -30.50
CA ASP A 769 8.33 -19.85 -29.71
C ASP A 769 8.58 -19.57 -28.23
N VAL A 770 7.78 -18.69 -27.64
CA VAL A 770 7.97 -18.13 -26.29
C VAL A 770 6.69 -18.21 -25.47
N GLY A 771 6.82 -18.15 -24.14
CA GLY A 771 5.71 -18.23 -23.20
C GLY A 771 5.52 -19.62 -22.60
N LEU A 772 4.31 -19.97 -22.18
CA LEU A 772 4.01 -21.25 -21.53
C LEU A 772 2.80 -21.95 -22.16
N LEU A 773 2.74 -23.28 -21.96
CA LEU A 773 1.55 -24.07 -22.31
C LEU A 773 0.52 -23.96 -21.19
N ALA A 774 -0.60 -23.31 -21.46
CA ALA A 774 -1.73 -23.13 -20.55
C ALA A 774 -2.79 -24.23 -20.76
N THR A 775 -3.35 -24.75 -19.67
CA THR A 775 -4.49 -25.68 -19.67
C THR A 775 -5.59 -25.12 -18.77
N TYR A 776 -6.77 -24.92 -19.33
CA TYR A 776 -7.92 -24.33 -18.65
C TYR A 776 -8.88 -25.41 -18.16
N PHE A 777 -9.36 -25.29 -16.92
CA PHE A 777 -10.23 -26.26 -16.26
C PHE A 777 -11.51 -25.63 -15.73
N THR A 778 -12.57 -26.45 -15.68
CA THR A 778 -13.86 -26.09 -15.07
C THR A 778 -13.97 -26.54 -13.62
N ASP A 779 -12.89 -27.10 -13.05
CA ASP A 779 -12.81 -27.56 -11.67
C ASP A 779 -11.47 -27.12 -11.03
N ALA A 780 -11.51 -26.87 -9.73
CA ALA A 780 -10.34 -26.39 -8.97
C ALA A 780 -9.29 -27.49 -8.69
N ASN A 781 -9.55 -28.76 -9.04
CA ASN A 781 -8.67 -29.87 -8.70
C ASN A 781 -7.70 -30.24 -9.83
N PHE A 782 -7.75 -29.56 -10.99
CA PHE A 782 -6.89 -29.81 -12.15
C PHE A 782 -7.00 -31.24 -12.70
N ASN A 783 -8.08 -31.97 -12.39
CA ASN A 783 -8.24 -33.39 -12.70
C ASN A 783 -9.38 -33.67 -13.70
N GLY A 784 -10.25 -32.70 -13.98
CA GLY A 784 -11.30 -32.83 -14.98
C GLY A 784 -10.77 -32.74 -16.41
N THR A 785 -11.67 -32.96 -17.39
CA THR A 785 -11.36 -32.75 -18.81
C THR A 785 -11.05 -31.28 -19.04
N PRO A 786 -9.89 -30.93 -19.63
CA PRO A 786 -9.58 -29.54 -19.96
C PRO A 786 -10.65 -28.90 -20.87
N LEU A 787 -10.99 -27.65 -20.60
CA LEU A 787 -11.83 -26.83 -21.47
C LEU A 787 -11.11 -26.53 -22.78
N THR A 788 -9.85 -26.11 -22.68
CA THR A 788 -8.96 -25.82 -23.81
C THR A 788 -7.50 -25.79 -23.36
N THR A 789 -6.58 -25.86 -24.32
CA THR A 789 -5.13 -25.73 -24.12
C THR A 789 -4.56 -24.68 -25.06
N ARG A 790 -3.69 -23.80 -24.58
CA ARG A 790 -3.15 -22.66 -25.35
C ARG A 790 -1.64 -22.54 -25.21
N LYS A 791 -0.93 -22.17 -26.28
CA LYS A 791 0.44 -21.64 -26.21
C LYS A 791 0.33 -20.13 -26.00
N GLU A 792 0.57 -19.68 -24.77
CA GLU A 792 0.37 -18.28 -24.38
C GLU A 792 1.69 -17.54 -24.32
N MET A 793 1.82 -16.55 -25.20
CA MET A 793 2.97 -15.65 -25.22
C MET A 793 2.99 -14.70 -24.02
N ILE A 794 1.87 -14.50 -23.32
CA ILE A 794 1.80 -13.70 -22.09
C ILE A 794 1.15 -14.58 -21.03
N VAL A 795 1.92 -14.95 -20.01
CA VAL A 795 1.42 -15.80 -18.91
C VAL A 795 0.52 -14.99 -18.01
N GLY A 796 -0.67 -15.52 -17.71
CA GLY A 796 -1.66 -14.82 -16.90
C GLY A 796 -2.39 -13.70 -17.65
N ALA A 797 -2.39 -13.74 -18.99
CA ALA A 797 -3.20 -12.84 -19.79
C ALA A 797 -4.68 -12.94 -19.35
N PRO A 798 -5.37 -11.81 -19.13
CA PRO A 798 -6.73 -11.82 -18.61
C PRO A 798 -7.69 -12.47 -19.61
N THR A 799 -8.39 -13.50 -19.18
CA THR A 799 -9.42 -14.19 -19.97
C THR A 799 -10.76 -14.10 -19.29
N ARG A 800 -11.76 -13.53 -19.95
CA ARG A 800 -13.13 -13.37 -19.44
C ARG A 800 -14.05 -14.53 -19.80
N ASP A 801 -13.78 -15.70 -19.24
CA ASP A 801 -14.68 -16.84 -19.36
C ASP A 801 -15.16 -17.30 -17.98
N PRO A 802 -16.44 -17.06 -17.61
CA PRO A 802 -16.97 -17.40 -16.28
C PRO A 802 -17.03 -18.91 -16.01
N VAL A 803 -16.75 -19.76 -17.01
CA VAL A 803 -16.67 -21.22 -16.86
C VAL A 803 -15.28 -21.67 -16.38
N VAL A 804 -14.26 -20.81 -16.52
CA VAL A 804 -12.89 -21.11 -16.06
C VAL A 804 -12.83 -21.02 -14.54
N VAL A 805 -12.45 -22.12 -13.91
CA VAL A 805 -12.30 -22.23 -12.45
C VAL A 805 -10.83 -22.39 -12.05
N ALA A 806 -9.99 -22.91 -12.94
CA ALA A 806 -8.56 -23.02 -12.71
C ALA A 806 -7.75 -23.05 -14.01
N VAL A 807 -6.48 -22.63 -13.93
CA VAL A 807 -5.53 -22.62 -15.05
C VAL A 807 -4.20 -23.22 -14.60
N ALA A 808 -3.62 -24.09 -15.43
CA ALA A 808 -2.28 -24.64 -15.22
C ALA A 808 -1.35 -24.26 -16.38
N TRP A 809 -0.29 -23.51 -16.09
CA TRP A 809 0.79 -23.21 -17.03
C TRP A 809 1.98 -24.14 -16.80
N GLN A 810 2.61 -24.60 -17.87
CA GLN A 810 3.78 -25.47 -17.83
C GLN A 810 4.76 -25.13 -18.96
N GLY A 811 6.06 -25.26 -18.69
CA GLY A 811 7.10 -25.04 -19.68
C GLY A 811 8.50 -25.03 -19.09
N LYS A 812 9.40 -24.26 -19.72
CA LYS A 812 10.77 -24.02 -19.23
C LYS A 812 11.00 -22.56 -18.88
N LEU A 813 11.79 -22.32 -17.84
CA LEU A 813 12.35 -21.04 -17.43
C LEU A 813 13.84 -20.99 -17.75
N ALA A 814 14.29 -19.92 -18.41
CA ALA A 814 15.70 -19.67 -18.67
C ALA A 814 16.40 -19.08 -17.44
N ALA A 815 17.24 -19.86 -16.78
CA ALA A 815 18.24 -19.34 -15.85
C ALA A 815 19.48 -18.91 -16.63
N THR A 816 19.50 -17.66 -17.07
CA THR A 816 20.60 -17.11 -17.90
C THR A 816 21.92 -16.95 -17.18
N ARG A 817 21.95 -16.97 -15.83
CA ARG A 817 23.17 -16.98 -15.00
C ARG A 817 22.99 -17.92 -13.82
N ALA A 818 24.06 -18.55 -13.36
CA ALA A 818 24.00 -19.28 -12.10
C ALA A 818 23.88 -18.29 -10.91
N GLY A 819 23.04 -18.62 -9.93
CA GLY A 819 22.88 -17.82 -8.71
C GLY A 819 21.49 -17.92 -8.11
N GLU A 820 21.20 -17.05 -7.14
CA GLU A 820 19.89 -17.01 -6.47
C GLU A 820 18.89 -16.10 -7.20
N TYR A 821 17.85 -16.71 -7.73
CA TYR A 821 16.71 -16.02 -8.32
C TYR A 821 15.66 -15.70 -7.25
N LEU A 822 15.10 -14.50 -7.28
CA LEU A 822 13.81 -14.22 -6.65
C LEU A 822 12.73 -14.53 -7.69
N LEU A 823 11.71 -15.30 -7.32
CA LEU A 823 10.51 -15.49 -8.11
C LEU A 823 9.33 -15.06 -7.26
N ALA A 824 8.42 -14.29 -7.85
CA ALA A 824 7.25 -13.77 -7.17
C ALA A 824 6.03 -13.81 -8.07
N ALA A 825 4.86 -13.82 -7.43
CA ALA A 825 3.58 -13.76 -8.11
C ALA A 825 2.68 -12.73 -7.41
N VAL A 826 2.00 -11.92 -8.22
CA VAL A 826 0.86 -11.12 -7.81
C VAL A 826 -0.39 -11.77 -8.37
N ALA A 827 -1.35 -12.09 -7.51
CA ALA A 827 -2.62 -12.64 -7.97
C ALA A 827 -3.80 -12.27 -7.08
N ASP A 828 -4.99 -12.27 -7.66
CA ASP A 828 -6.28 -12.05 -6.97
C ASP A 828 -6.82 -13.32 -6.29
N GLY A 829 -6.17 -14.47 -6.46
CA GLY A 829 -6.67 -15.78 -6.06
C GLY A 829 -5.58 -16.74 -5.58
N ASP A 830 -5.95 -18.01 -5.57
CA ASP A 830 -5.14 -19.11 -5.08
C ASP A 830 -4.14 -19.57 -6.16
N TYR A 831 -2.87 -19.74 -5.82
CA TYR A 831 -1.82 -20.19 -6.74
C TYR A 831 -0.71 -21.02 -6.07
N GLN A 832 -0.03 -21.78 -6.92
CA GLN A 832 1.17 -22.54 -6.61
C GLN A 832 2.19 -22.36 -7.73
N LEU A 833 3.43 -21.96 -7.37
CA LEU A 833 4.57 -21.92 -8.28
C LEU A 833 5.52 -23.08 -8.00
N ILE A 834 5.89 -23.82 -9.04
CA ILE A 834 6.76 -24.98 -9.00
C ILE A 834 7.93 -24.76 -9.95
N VAL A 835 9.15 -24.99 -9.49
CA VAL A 835 10.37 -24.98 -10.32
C VAL A 835 11.15 -26.26 -10.07
N ASP A 836 11.59 -26.95 -11.12
CA ASP A 836 12.27 -28.26 -11.08
C ASP A 836 11.57 -29.30 -10.17
N GLY A 837 10.24 -29.37 -10.30
CA GLY A 837 9.40 -30.27 -9.51
C GLY A 837 9.21 -29.87 -8.03
N ARG A 838 9.80 -28.75 -7.59
CA ARG A 838 9.75 -28.26 -6.21
C ARG A 838 8.78 -27.08 -6.07
N SER A 839 7.80 -27.20 -5.18
CA SER A 839 6.88 -26.10 -4.85
C SER A 839 7.64 -24.99 -4.11
N LEU A 840 7.72 -23.79 -4.69
CA LEU A 840 8.38 -22.63 -4.09
C LEU A 840 7.48 -21.91 -3.08
N PHE A 841 6.22 -21.70 -3.46
CA PHE A 841 5.15 -21.24 -2.57
C PHE A 841 3.81 -21.80 -3.04
N ASP A 842 2.90 -21.98 -2.09
CA ASP A 842 1.56 -22.53 -2.29
C ASP A 842 0.61 -21.87 -1.29
N ASN A 843 -0.10 -20.82 -1.74
CA ASN A 843 -1.00 -20.08 -0.87
C ASN A 843 -2.36 -20.80 -0.67
N ARG A 844 -2.61 -21.91 -1.37
CA ARG A 844 -3.81 -22.76 -1.21
C ARG A 844 -3.87 -23.46 0.15
N ILE A 845 -2.76 -23.43 0.91
CA ILE A 845 -2.59 -24.11 2.20
C ILE A 845 -2.81 -23.13 3.38
N ALA A 846 -3.20 -21.88 3.14
CA ALA A 846 -3.39 -20.89 4.21
C ALA A 846 -4.36 -21.38 5.31
N GLN A 847 -4.01 -21.13 6.58
CA GLN A 847 -4.84 -21.56 7.70
C GLN A 847 -6.14 -20.72 7.76
N PRO A 848 -7.26 -21.26 8.28
CA PRO A 848 -8.51 -20.50 8.42
C PRO A 848 -8.30 -19.22 9.25
N GLY A 849 -8.39 -18.06 8.60
CA GLY A 849 -8.27 -16.75 9.24
C GLY A 849 -6.98 -15.96 8.93
N GLU A 850 -6.06 -16.50 8.14
CA GLU A 850 -4.98 -15.71 7.51
C GLU A 850 -5.51 -15.00 6.25
N GLU A 851 -5.30 -13.68 6.15
CA GLU A 851 -5.49 -12.97 4.89
C GLU A 851 -4.38 -13.39 3.92
N LEU A 852 -4.78 -13.93 2.76
CA LEU A 852 -3.87 -14.28 1.68
C LEU A 852 -3.22 -13.00 1.17
N SER A 853 -1.88 -12.93 1.22
CA SER A 853 -1.17 -11.84 0.57
C SER A 853 -1.35 -11.96 -0.94
N ALA A 854 -1.82 -10.88 -1.59
CA ALA A 854 -1.89 -10.79 -3.04
C ALA A 854 -0.51 -10.95 -3.69
N TYR A 855 0.56 -10.68 -2.94
CA TYR A 855 1.95 -10.84 -3.36
C TYR A 855 2.66 -11.93 -2.56
N THR A 856 3.28 -12.89 -3.24
CA THR A 856 4.17 -13.89 -2.62
C THR A 856 5.48 -13.97 -3.38
N ALA A 857 6.60 -14.07 -2.65
CA ALA A 857 7.92 -14.23 -3.21
C ALA A 857 8.72 -15.32 -2.50
N ALA A 858 9.54 -16.04 -3.27
CA ALA A 858 10.53 -17.00 -2.77
C ALA A 858 11.84 -16.89 -3.54
N ARG A 859 12.92 -17.35 -2.93
CA ARG A 859 14.24 -17.41 -3.54
C ARG A 859 14.67 -18.85 -3.79
N ILE A 860 15.31 -19.08 -4.93
CA ILE A 860 15.84 -20.38 -5.33
C ILE A 860 17.19 -20.21 -6.01
N TYR A 861 18.17 -21.03 -5.64
CA TYR A 861 19.40 -21.16 -6.41
C TYR A 861 19.13 -21.97 -7.68
N LEU A 862 19.50 -21.44 -8.84
CA LEU A 862 19.48 -22.14 -10.13
C LEU A 862 20.87 -22.11 -10.76
N GLU A 863 21.26 -23.22 -11.37
CA GLU A 863 22.41 -23.25 -12.28
C GLU A 863 22.03 -22.57 -13.61
N SER A 864 23.01 -22.24 -14.44
CA SER A 864 22.67 -21.70 -15.77
C SER A 864 22.12 -22.81 -16.66
N GLY A 865 20.91 -22.61 -17.21
CA GLY A 865 20.23 -23.62 -18.03
C GLY A 865 18.73 -23.40 -18.18
N TRP A 866 18.06 -24.38 -18.79
CA TRP A 866 16.61 -24.45 -18.88
C TRP A 866 16.07 -25.27 -17.70
N HIS A 867 15.24 -24.65 -16.88
CA HIS A 867 14.62 -25.26 -15.70
C HIS A 867 13.13 -25.50 -15.94
N GLU A 868 12.56 -26.52 -15.32
CA GLU A 868 11.11 -26.74 -15.40
C GLU A 868 10.39 -25.67 -14.59
N ILE A 869 9.30 -25.12 -15.14
CA ILE A 869 8.42 -24.21 -14.43
C ILE A 869 6.96 -24.64 -14.62
N ALA A 870 6.19 -24.65 -13.54
CA ALA A 870 4.76 -24.85 -13.57
C ALA A 870 4.06 -23.88 -12.62
N VAL A 871 2.92 -23.34 -13.06
CA VAL A 871 2.04 -22.50 -12.25
C VAL A 871 0.65 -23.10 -12.25
N ARG A 872 0.07 -23.25 -11.07
CA ARG A 872 -1.34 -23.62 -10.89
C ARG A 872 -2.04 -22.45 -10.26
N TYR A 873 -3.18 -22.05 -10.81
CA TYR A 873 -3.90 -20.85 -10.38
C TYR A 873 -5.41 -21.09 -10.41
N MET A 874 -6.09 -20.50 -9.43
CA MET A 874 -7.51 -20.57 -9.18
C MET A 874 -7.97 -19.13 -8.91
N PRO A 875 -8.49 -18.43 -9.94
CA PRO A 875 -8.87 -17.03 -9.81
C PRO A 875 -10.03 -16.87 -8.81
N SER A 876 -10.04 -15.78 -8.04
CA SER A 876 -11.16 -15.48 -7.12
C SER A 876 -12.32 -14.75 -7.81
N SER A 877 -12.04 -14.21 -8.99
CA SER A 877 -12.97 -13.55 -9.90
C SER A 877 -12.99 -14.27 -11.26
N PRO A 878 -13.93 -13.95 -12.17
CA PRO A 878 -13.89 -14.48 -13.54
C PRO A 878 -12.68 -13.99 -14.34
N ASP A 879 -11.99 -12.95 -13.87
CA ASP A 879 -10.83 -12.36 -14.54
C ASP A 879 -9.56 -13.06 -14.03
N VAL A 880 -8.80 -13.64 -14.96
CA VAL A 880 -7.48 -14.20 -14.65
C VAL A 880 -6.51 -13.04 -14.44
N ALA A 881 -6.16 -12.78 -13.19
CA ALA A 881 -5.23 -11.72 -12.80
C ALA A 881 -4.00 -12.36 -12.13
N LEU A 882 -3.07 -12.86 -12.93
CA LEU A 882 -1.80 -13.41 -12.47
C LEU A 882 -0.64 -12.66 -13.14
N THR A 883 0.25 -12.08 -12.33
CA THR A 883 1.49 -11.47 -12.81
C THR A 883 2.67 -12.19 -12.18
N LEU A 884 3.62 -12.62 -13.00
CA LEU A 884 4.88 -13.20 -12.54
C LEU A 884 5.99 -12.15 -12.55
N LEU A 885 6.72 -12.08 -11.44
CA LEU A 885 7.91 -11.24 -11.30
C LEU A 885 9.11 -12.10 -11.00
N TRP A 886 10.28 -11.59 -11.35
CA TRP A 886 11.53 -12.26 -11.05
C TRP A 886 12.65 -11.25 -10.83
N GLN A 887 13.69 -11.71 -10.14
CA GLN A 887 14.97 -11.03 -10.03
C GLN A 887 16.07 -12.03 -10.36
N PRO A 888 16.69 -11.93 -11.55
CA PRO A 888 17.89 -12.69 -11.86
C PRO A 888 19.08 -12.27 -10.98
N PRO A 889 20.03 -13.18 -10.73
CA PRO A 889 21.21 -12.88 -9.91
C PRO A 889 21.99 -11.69 -10.49
N GLY A 890 22.30 -10.70 -9.67
CA GLY A 890 23.01 -9.48 -10.09
C GLY A 890 22.18 -8.45 -10.85
N SER A 891 20.88 -8.65 -11.03
CA SER A 891 19.97 -7.73 -11.75
C SER A 891 18.89 -7.11 -10.84
N GLU A 892 18.24 -6.06 -11.34
CA GLU A 892 17.05 -5.43 -10.72
C GLU A 892 15.80 -6.33 -10.88
N PRO A 893 14.90 -6.36 -9.88
CA PRO A 893 13.59 -7.01 -9.99
C PRO A 893 12.77 -6.43 -11.16
N ARG A 894 12.03 -7.29 -11.85
CA ARG A 894 11.21 -6.92 -13.02
C ARG A 894 10.10 -7.93 -13.29
N LEU A 895 9.20 -7.60 -14.20
CA LEU A 895 8.25 -8.56 -14.75
C LEU A 895 8.99 -9.71 -15.45
N LEU A 896 8.48 -10.94 -15.30
CA LEU A 896 9.03 -12.10 -15.98
C LEU A 896 8.59 -12.08 -17.45
N SER A 897 9.49 -11.60 -18.31
CA SER A 897 9.29 -11.59 -19.76
C SER A 897 9.24 -12.99 -20.33
N SER A 898 8.34 -13.20 -21.29
CA SER A 898 8.19 -14.46 -22.03
C SER A 898 9.40 -14.82 -22.87
N ARG A 899 10.32 -13.88 -23.14
CA ARG A 899 11.62 -14.20 -23.77
C ARG A 899 12.44 -15.22 -22.97
N TYR A 900 12.16 -15.35 -21.66
CA TYR A 900 12.79 -16.30 -20.74
C TYR A 900 11.93 -17.54 -20.48
N LEU A 901 10.82 -17.70 -21.21
CA LEU A 901 9.88 -18.80 -21.05
C LEU A 901 9.71 -19.56 -22.37
N LEU A 902 9.67 -20.89 -22.31
CA LEU A 902 9.37 -21.74 -23.45
C LEU A 902 8.18 -22.67 -23.17
N PRO A 903 7.24 -22.83 -24.12
CA PRO A 903 6.10 -23.73 -23.97
C PRO A 903 6.49 -25.21 -24.24
N TYR A 904 7.60 -25.65 -23.65
CA TYR A 904 8.20 -26.98 -23.86
C TYR A 904 8.15 -27.80 -22.58
N THR A 905 7.59 -29.01 -22.64
CA THR A 905 7.44 -29.89 -21.46
C THR A 905 8.43 -31.05 -21.43
N ALA A 906 9.12 -31.34 -22.55
CA ALA A 906 10.17 -32.35 -22.58
C ALA A 906 11.50 -31.83 -21.98
N PRO A 907 12.42 -32.70 -21.56
CA PRO A 907 13.78 -32.31 -21.20
C PRO A 907 14.44 -31.51 -22.33
N LEU A 908 15.13 -30.42 -21.98
CA LEU A 908 15.73 -29.50 -22.95
C LEU A 908 17.12 -29.10 -22.47
N GLU A 909 18.12 -29.26 -23.33
CA GLU A 909 19.49 -28.81 -23.07
C GLU A 909 19.79 -27.50 -23.82
N THR A 910 20.76 -26.73 -23.33
CA THR A 910 21.17 -25.45 -23.94
C THR A 910 21.75 -25.61 -25.35
N ILE A 911 22.24 -26.80 -25.71
CA ILE A 911 22.76 -27.09 -27.05
C ILE A 911 21.64 -27.17 -28.09
N ASP A 912 20.44 -27.61 -27.69
CA ASP A 912 19.27 -27.75 -28.56
C ASP A 912 18.58 -26.40 -28.75
N GLN A 913 18.50 -25.61 -27.67
CA GLN A 913 17.90 -24.28 -27.68
C GLN A 913 18.76 -23.30 -26.86
N PRO A 914 19.39 -22.29 -27.49
CA PRO A 914 20.26 -21.36 -26.79
C PRO A 914 19.47 -20.52 -25.79
N LEU A 915 20.13 -20.16 -24.67
CA LEU A 915 19.55 -19.25 -23.70
C LEU A 915 19.43 -17.83 -24.27
N PRO A 916 18.37 -17.09 -23.92
CA PRO A 916 18.26 -15.66 -24.24
C PRO A 916 19.36 -14.86 -23.54
N GLU A 917 19.60 -13.63 -24.01
CA GLU A 917 20.59 -12.75 -23.40
C GLU A 917 20.28 -12.48 -21.91
N PRO A 918 21.28 -12.53 -21.02
CA PRO A 918 21.11 -12.18 -19.62
C PRO A 918 20.70 -10.72 -19.44
N PRO A 919 19.75 -10.39 -18.53
CA PRO A 919 19.51 -9.01 -18.11
C PRO A 919 20.78 -8.29 -17.62
N PRO A 920 20.94 -6.98 -17.80
CA PRO A 920 22.18 -6.32 -17.39
C PRO A 920 22.43 -6.46 -15.87
N LEU A 921 23.71 -6.55 -15.50
CA LEU A 921 24.14 -6.48 -14.10
C LEU A 921 23.98 -5.05 -13.57
N VAL A 922 23.54 -4.90 -12.33
CA VAL A 922 23.47 -3.60 -11.64
C VAL A 922 24.87 -3.05 -11.36
N GLY A 923 25.82 -3.94 -11.13
CA GLY A 923 27.23 -3.61 -10.90
C GLY A 923 28.13 -4.80 -11.20
N ALA A 924 29.31 -4.53 -11.77
CA ALA A 924 30.28 -5.56 -12.13
C ALA A 924 30.90 -6.25 -10.89
N GLU A 925 30.81 -5.62 -9.72
CA GLU A 925 31.24 -6.17 -8.45
C GLU A 925 30.41 -7.39 -8.00
N LEU A 926 29.20 -7.56 -8.54
CA LEU A 926 28.30 -8.66 -8.17
C LEU A 926 28.64 -9.98 -8.87
N GLY A 927 29.37 -9.96 -9.99
CA GLY A 927 29.73 -11.15 -10.75
C GLY A 927 29.82 -10.93 -12.26
N ASP A 928 29.56 -11.98 -13.03
CA ASP A 928 29.57 -12.00 -14.49
C ASP A 928 28.39 -12.84 -15.06
N ASP A 929 28.37 -13.07 -16.37
CA ASP A 929 27.31 -13.85 -17.03
C ASP A 929 27.30 -15.34 -16.67
N ARG A 930 28.35 -15.86 -16.02
CA ARG A 930 28.39 -17.26 -15.57
C ARG A 930 27.82 -17.40 -14.17
N PHE A 931 28.08 -16.42 -13.29
CA PHE A 931 27.60 -16.41 -11.92
C PHE A 931 27.54 -14.99 -11.37
N ALA A 932 26.47 -14.69 -10.62
CA ALA A 932 26.36 -13.42 -9.92
C ALA A 932 25.67 -13.56 -8.54
N LEU A 933 26.05 -12.67 -7.63
CA LEU A 933 25.40 -12.48 -6.34
C LEU A 933 24.15 -11.60 -6.49
N THR A 934 23.18 -11.82 -5.60
CA THR A 934 21.92 -11.09 -5.60
C THR A 934 22.01 -9.86 -4.70
N ARG A 935 21.67 -8.69 -5.25
CA ARG A 935 21.49 -7.46 -4.47
C ARG A 935 20.08 -7.46 -3.89
N LEU A 936 19.98 -7.25 -2.58
CA LEU A 936 18.68 -7.23 -1.90
C LEU A 936 18.05 -5.84 -1.95
N PHE A 937 16.79 -5.77 -2.34
CA PHE A 937 15.96 -4.58 -2.27
C PHE A 937 15.03 -4.70 -1.05
N THR A 938 15.02 -3.69 -0.18
CA THR A 938 14.24 -3.70 1.09
C THR A 938 12.77 -3.44 0.84
N GLY A 939 11.86 -4.20 1.46
CA GLY A 939 10.43 -3.86 1.51
C GLY A 939 9.44 -5.02 1.57
N GLU A 940 9.86 -6.27 1.33
CA GLU A 940 8.93 -7.37 1.04
C GLU A 940 9.25 -8.65 1.82
N GLU A 941 8.18 -9.31 2.29
CA GLU A 941 8.25 -10.54 3.07
C GLU A 941 8.48 -11.75 2.14
N VAL A 942 9.71 -12.25 2.12
CA VAL A 942 10.10 -13.42 1.31
C VAL A 942 9.86 -14.69 2.13
N GLN A 943 8.96 -15.56 1.65
CA GLN A 943 8.48 -16.72 2.43
C GLN A 943 9.58 -17.74 2.72
N ALA A 944 10.47 -18.03 1.76
CA ALA A 944 11.58 -18.96 1.94
C ALA A 944 12.70 -18.71 0.92
N GLY A 945 13.95 -18.97 1.34
CA GLY A 945 15.10 -19.07 0.45
C GLY A 945 15.60 -20.51 0.40
N ARG A 946 15.86 -21.03 -0.81
CA ARG A 946 16.38 -22.38 -1.02
C ARG A 946 17.82 -22.32 -1.55
N PRO A 947 18.82 -22.69 -0.74
CA PRO A 947 20.21 -22.80 -1.20
C PRO A 947 20.39 -24.00 -2.13
N ALA A 948 21.55 -24.10 -2.76
CA ALA A 948 21.91 -25.24 -3.59
C ALA A 948 21.91 -26.56 -2.78
N ASP A 949 21.21 -27.56 -3.29
CA ASP A 949 20.95 -28.85 -2.64
C ASP A 949 21.47 -30.07 -3.43
N ASP A 950 21.58 -29.97 -4.76
CA ASP A 950 22.11 -31.05 -5.63
C ASP A 950 23.60 -30.89 -5.98
N LEU A 951 24.43 -30.61 -4.98
CA LEU A 951 25.88 -30.42 -5.17
C LEU A 951 26.63 -31.76 -5.21
N PRO A 952 27.69 -31.89 -6.05
CA PRO A 952 28.53 -33.09 -6.07
C PRO A 952 29.27 -33.26 -4.72
N ASN A 953 29.39 -34.51 -4.26
CA ASN A 953 30.02 -34.81 -2.97
C ASN A 953 31.56 -34.87 -3.08
N LEU A 954 32.27 -34.22 -2.16
CA LEU A 954 33.73 -34.29 -2.04
C LEU A 954 34.12 -35.53 -1.21
N PRO A 955 34.96 -36.44 -1.76
CA PRO A 955 35.31 -37.68 -1.07
C PRO A 955 36.32 -37.41 0.04
N LEU A 956 35.85 -37.46 1.30
CA LEU A 956 36.67 -37.35 2.50
C LEU A 956 36.66 -38.66 3.31
N ILE A 957 37.81 -39.00 3.89
CA ILE A 957 37.98 -40.17 4.77
C ILE A 957 38.20 -39.66 6.19
N ARG A 958 37.35 -40.10 7.14
CA ARG A 958 37.55 -39.82 8.56
C ARG A 958 38.81 -40.53 9.07
N LEU A 959 39.77 -39.76 9.56
CA LEU A 959 40.98 -40.28 10.18
C LEU A 959 40.71 -40.75 11.60
N TRP A 960 40.03 -39.91 12.40
CA TRP A 960 39.67 -40.21 13.79
C TRP A 960 38.53 -39.31 14.27
N GLN A 961 37.93 -39.68 15.39
CA GLN A 961 36.92 -38.91 16.13
C GLN A 961 37.10 -39.13 17.63
N THR A 962 36.89 -38.08 18.42
CA THR A 962 37.00 -38.10 19.89
C THR A 962 35.96 -37.18 20.51
N GLY A 963 35.75 -37.31 21.83
CA GLY A 963 34.79 -36.54 22.60
C GLY A 963 33.51 -37.31 22.94
N ALA A 964 32.84 -36.84 23.99
CA ALA A 964 31.48 -37.21 24.38
C ALA A 964 30.87 -36.02 25.14
N CYS A 965 29.54 -35.94 25.23
CA CYS A 965 28.91 -34.84 25.95
C CYS A 965 29.23 -34.87 27.46
N GLY A 966 29.73 -33.76 28.01
CA GLY A 966 30.01 -33.61 29.44
C GLY A 966 31.09 -32.58 29.76
N SER A 967 31.45 -32.47 31.03
CA SER A 967 32.46 -31.54 31.56
C SER A 967 33.79 -32.20 31.97
N GLY A 968 33.92 -33.50 31.70
CA GLY A 968 35.16 -34.25 31.94
C GLY A 968 36.31 -33.78 31.06
N GLU A 969 37.52 -34.24 31.36
CA GLU A 969 38.74 -33.85 30.64
C GLU A 969 38.64 -34.13 29.13
N ASN A 970 38.25 -35.35 28.73
CA ASN A 970 38.03 -35.77 27.33
C ASN A 970 36.56 -35.62 26.86
N ALA A 971 35.76 -34.79 27.52
CA ALA A 971 34.37 -34.53 27.15
C ALA A 971 34.21 -33.09 26.67
N PHE A 972 33.20 -32.81 25.85
CA PHE A 972 32.87 -31.46 25.39
C PHE A 972 31.45 -31.08 25.82
N ALA A 973 31.24 -29.80 26.03
CA ALA A 973 29.94 -29.18 26.23
C ALA A 973 29.80 -28.01 25.24
N ARG A 974 29.04 -28.26 24.16
CA ARG A 974 28.88 -27.36 23.00
C ARG A 974 30.23 -26.91 22.39
N PRO A 975 30.99 -27.81 21.75
CA PRO A 975 32.21 -27.42 21.04
C PRO A 975 31.86 -26.58 19.79
N HIS A 976 32.25 -25.31 19.76
CA HIS A 976 31.92 -24.37 18.67
C HIS A 976 33.13 -24.13 17.76
N GLY A 977 33.85 -23.02 17.92
CA GLY A 977 35.00 -22.68 17.09
C GLY A 977 36.13 -23.72 17.15
N VAL A 978 36.77 -23.94 16.01
CA VAL A 978 37.91 -24.83 15.87
C VAL A 978 38.94 -24.19 14.95
N VAL A 979 40.22 -24.35 15.25
CA VAL A 979 41.29 -23.90 14.36
C VAL A 979 42.46 -24.87 14.35
N ILE A 980 43.07 -25.07 13.19
CA ILE A 980 44.29 -25.87 13.04
C ILE A 980 45.47 -24.93 12.97
N SER A 981 46.39 -25.00 13.94
CA SER A 981 47.63 -24.21 13.94
C SER A 981 48.75 -24.97 13.23
N PRO A 982 49.20 -24.53 12.04
CA PRO A 982 50.29 -25.19 11.33
C PRO A 982 51.61 -25.04 12.09
N ALA A 983 51.82 -23.90 12.75
CA ALA A 983 53.02 -23.61 13.54
C ALA A 983 53.17 -24.53 14.75
N HIS A 984 52.06 -24.86 15.42
CA HIS A 984 52.06 -25.73 16.59
C HIS A 984 51.73 -27.19 16.28
N GLN A 985 51.29 -27.52 15.06
CA GLN A 985 50.82 -28.85 14.67
C GLN A 985 49.69 -29.38 15.60
N ARG A 986 48.76 -28.48 15.95
CA ARG A 986 47.67 -28.72 16.91
C ARG A 986 46.32 -28.23 16.37
N ILE A 987 45.26 -28.87 16.82
CA ILE A 987 43.86 -28.46 16.65
C ILE A 987 43.38 -27.88 17.97
N TYR A 988 42.91 -26.65 17.97
CA TYR A 988 42.33 -25.99 19.13
C TYR A 988 40.82 -25.92 18.98
N VAL A 989 40.08 -26.25 20.04
CA VAL A 989 38.62 -26.25 20.07
C VAL A 989 38.14 -25.36 21.21
N ALA A 990 37.20 -24.45 20.92
CA ALA A 990 36.45 -23.73 21.93
C ALA A 990 35.37 -24.66 22.51
N ASP A 991 35.58 -25.08 23.75
CA ASP A 991 34.63 -25.91 24.51
C ASP A 991 33.72 -24.96 25.32
N THR A 992 32.75 -24.36 24.62
CA THR A 992 32.06 -23.11 25.00
C THR A 992 31.45 -23.16 26.39
N ASP A 993 30.62 -24.17 26.69
CA ASP A 993 29.90 -24.25 27.97
C ASP A 993 30.81 -24.71 29.12
N ASN A 994 31.94 -25.35 28.80
CA ASN A 994 32.99 -25.65 29.77
C ASN A 994 33.97 -24.48 29.95
N ARG A 995 33.83 -23.38 29.20
CA ARG A 995 34.62 -22.13 29.31
C ARG A 995 36.12 -22.37 29.22
N ARG A 996 36.55 -23.17 28.25
CA ARG A 996 37.94 -23.56 28.04
C ARG A 996 38.28 -23.75 26.58
N VAL A 997 39.57 -23.65 26.24
CA VAL A 997 40.13 -24.06 24.95
C VAL A 997 40.85 -25.39 25.13
N VAL A 998 40.55 -26.38 24.29
CA VAL A 998 41.17 -27.71 24.34
C VAL A 998 42.04 -27.92 23.10
N ALA A 999 43.28 -28.34 23.29
CA ALA A 999 44.23 -28.61 22.21
C ALA A 999 44.43 -30.11 22.00
N TYR A 1000 44.39 -30.53 20.74
CA TYR A 1000 44.66 -31.89 20.28
C TYR A 1000 45.81 -31.90 19.28
N THR A 1001 46.58 -32.97 19.28
CA THR A 1001 47.54 -33.29 18.20
C THR A 1001 46.77 -33.66 16.92
N LEU A 1002 47.40 -33.50 15.75
CA LEU A 1002 46.81 -33.95 14.48
C LEU A 1002 46.55 -35.48 14.43
N SER A 1003 47.19 -36.25 15.32
CA SER A 1003 46.93 -37.69 15.50
C SER A 1003 45.75 -38.02 16.43
N GLY A 1004 45.07 -37.01 17.01
CA GLY A 1004 43.85 -37.20 17.81
C GLY A 1004 44.08 -37.42 19.31
N SER A 1005 45.30 -37.24 19.82
CA SER A 1005 45.57 -37.25 21.26
C SER A 1005 45.44 -35.84 21.84
N MET A 1006 44.77 -35.71 22.98
CA MET A 1006 44.70 -34.44 23.74
C MET A 1006 46.09 -34.05 24.24
N ASP A 1007 46.42 -32.77 24.11
CA ASP A 1007 47.72 -32.21 24.44
C ASP A 1007 47.63 -31.22 25.62
N ALA A 1008 46.66 -30.31 25.61
CA ALA A 1008 46.50 -29.30 26.66
C ALA A 1008 45.05 -28.80 26.81
N VAL A 1009 44.76 -28.26 28.00
CA VAL A 1009 43.50 -27.56 28.32
C VAL A 1009 43.86 -26.18 28.89
N TYR A 1010 43.25 -25.13 28.34
CA TYR A 1010 43.47 -23.74 28.74
C TYR A 1010 42.15 -23.15 29.24
N ALA A 1011 42.14 -22.66 30.48
CA ALA A 1011 40.96 -22.06 31.09
C ALA A 1011 41.37 -20.90 32.00
N ASP A 1012 40.50 -19.90 32.12
CA ASP A 1012 40.69 -18.71 32.95
C ASP A 1012 39.32 -18.27 33.50
N GLU A 1013 39.30 -17.69 34.71
CA GLU A 1013 38.06 -17.22 35.34
C GLU A 1013 37.41 -16.07 34.58
N GLN A 1014 38.17 -15.34 33.76
CA GLN A 1014 37.67 -14.23 32.94
C GLN A 1014 36.89 -14.67 31.69
N LEU A 1015 36.92 -15.97 31.35
CA LEU A 1015 36.18 -16.52 30.21
C LEU A 1015 34.74 -16.84 30.64
N GLU A 1016 33.78 -16.41 29.82
CA GLU A 1016 32.35 -16.57 30.10
C GLU A 1016 31.65 -17.45 29.07
N GLU A 1017 31.88 -17.19 27.77
CA GLU A 1017 31.24 -17.91 26.67
C GLU A 1017 32.11 -17.84 25.41
N ILE A 1018 33.13 -18.71 25.32
CA ILE A 1018 34.06 -18.73 24.19
C ILE A 1018 33.34 -19.24 22.94
N SER A 1019 33.06 -18.36 21.99
CA SER A 1019 32.28 -18.69 20.80
C SER A 1019 33.17 -19.18 19.65
N ASP A 1020 34.34 -18.55 19.45
CA ASP A 1020 35.15 -18.83 18.27
C ASP A 1020 36.67 -18.63 18.48
N LEU A 1021 37.47 -19.19 17.57
CA LEU A 1021 38.94 -19.16 17.56
C LEU A 1021 39.47 -18.79 16.18
N ALA A 1022 40.44 -17.88 16.13
CA ALA A 1022 41.12 -17.50 14.89
C ALA A 1022 42.65 -17.46 15.07
N LEU A 1023 43.39 -17.54 13.96
CA LEU A 1023 44.84 -17.34 13.95
C LEU A 1023 45.19 -15.96 13.42
N GLY A 1024 45.84 -15.15 14.25
CA GLY A 1024 46.45 -13.90 13.83
C GLY A 1024 47.84 -14.11 13.17
N PRO A 1025 48.50 -12.99 12.81
CA PRO A 1025 49.82 -13.01 12.20
C PRO A 1025 50.84 -13.84 13.01
N ALA A 1026 51.73 -14.54 12.30
CA ALA A 1026 52.70 -15.48 12.87
C ALA A 1026 52.11 -16.63 13.71
N GLY A 1027 50.81 -16.93 13.55
CA GLY A 1027 50.14 -18.04 14.22
C GLY A 1027 49.71 -17.72 15.65
N ALA A 1028 49.55 -16.44 16.00
CA ALA A 1028 49.02 -16.01 17.29
C ALA A 1028 47.58 -16.52 17.47
N LEU A 1029 47.30 -17.20 18.59
CA LEU A 1029 45.97 -17.76 18.83
C LEU A 1029 45.06 -16.70 19.46
N LEU A 1030 43.97 -16.39 18.76
CA LEU A 1030 42.95 -15.43 19.19
C LEU A 1030 41.70 -16.17 19.63
N VAL A 1031 41.05 -15.63 20.66
CA VAL A 1031 39.88 -16.23 21.30
C VAL A 1031 38.79 -15.17 21.41
N LEU A 1032 37.64 -15.43 20.79
CA LEU A 1032 36.45 -14.57 20.90
C LEU A 1032 35.55 -15.10 22.01
N ASP A 1033 35.25 -14.23 22.97
CA ASP A 1033 34.33 -14.54 24.06
C ASP A 1033 33.05 -13.69 23.92
N ALA A 1034 31.94 -14.36 23.64
CA ALA A 1034 30.63 -13.76 23.44
C ALA A 1034 30.03 -13.19 24.74
N GLY A 1035 30.38 -13.78 25.89
CA GLY A 1035 29.85 -13.44 27.21
C GLY A 1035 30.53 -12.18 27.74
N SER A 1036 31.86 -12.20 27.79
CA SER A 1036 32.67 -11.04 28.20
C SER A 1036 32.73 -9.94 27.12
N GLN A 1037 32.32 -10.27 25.88
CA GLN A 1037 32.31 -9.38 24.72
C GLN A 1037 33.71 -8.87 24.36
N GLN A 1038 34.73 -9.72 24.57
CA GLN A 1038 36.14 -9.40 24.36
C GLN A 1038 36.81 -10.36 23.37
N VAL A 1039 37.95 -9.91 22.85
CA VAL A 1039 38.91 -10.75 22.14
C VAL A 1039 40.16 -10.90 23.01
N TYR A 1040 40.61 -12.14 23.21
CA TYR A 1040 41.83 -12.47 23.96
C TYR A 1040 42.90 -13.06 23.05
N ARG A 1041 44.16 -12.82 23.41
CA ARG A 1041 45.31 -13.57 22.90
C ARG A 1041 45.65 -14.68 23.88
N LEU A 1042 45.71 -15.92 23.40
CA LEU A 1042 46.16 -17.07 24.17
C LEU A 1042 47.63 -17.35 23.85
N ASP A 1043 48.48 -17.34 24.88
CA ASP A 1043 49.83 -17.88 24.78
C ASP A 1043 49.79 -19.39 25.06
N PRO A 1044 50.00 -20.26 24.06
CA PRO A 1044 49.90 -21.70 24.25
C PRO A 1044 51.04 -22.30 25.08
N ALA A 1045 52.15 -21.57 25.30
CA ALA A 1045 53.28 -22.02 26.10
C ALA A 1045 53.07 -21.76 27.60
N THR A 1046 52.43 -20.64 27.95
CA THR A 1046 52.18 -20.26 29.35
C THR A 1046 50.73 -20.50 29.79
N GLY A 1047 49.81 -20.61 28.83
CA GLY A 1047 48.36 -20.68 29.06
C GLY A 1047 47.71 -19.34 29.42
N ALA A 1048 48.43 -18.22 29.30
CA ALA A 1048 47.92 -16.90 29.68
C ALA A 1048 46.98 -16.31 28.62
N PHE A 1049 45.85 -15.74 29.08
CA PHE A 1049 44.91 -14.98 28.27
C PHE A 1049 45.11 -13.48 28.48
N THR A 1050 45.42 -12.76 27.40
CA THR A 1050 45.60 -11.29 27.42
C THR A 1050 44.51 -10.62 26.59
N GLN A 1051 43.67 -9.81 27.21
CA GLN A 1051 42.62 -9.05 26.53
C GLN A 1051 43.21 -8.04 25.53
N MET A 1052 42.63 -7.96 24.34
CA MET A 1052 42.96 -6.94 23.34
C MET A 1052 42.26 -5.62 23.65
N ALA A 1053 42.94 -4.50 23.41
CA ALA A 1053 42.33 -3.18 23.51
C ALA A 1053 41.51 -2.91 22.24
N LEU A 1054 40.19 -2.78 22.39
CA LEU A 1054 39.26 -2.55 21.29
C LEU A 1054 38.66 -1.14 21.38
N SER A 1055 38.56 -0.43 20.26
CA SER A 1055 37.96 0.92 20.24
C SER A 1055 36.43 0.93 20.10
N THR A 1056 35.79 -0.23 20.12
CA THR A 1056 34.34 -0.42 20.00
C THR A 1056 33.88 -1.55 20.91
N GLY A 1057 32.60 -1.52 21.31
CA GLY A 1057 31.96 -2.62 22.03
C GLY A 1057 31.21 -3.56 21.10
N PHE A 1058 31.07 -4.81 21.52
CA PHE A 1058 30.26 -5.84 20.86
C PHE A 1058 29.07 -6.24 21.75
N TYR A 1059 28.05 -6.85 21.16
CA TYR A 1059 26.93 -7.43 21.87
C TYR A 1059 26.73 -8.88 21.39
N ARG A 1060 27.22 -9.83 22.19
CA ARG A 1060 27.24 -11.27 21.90
C ARG A 1060 27.86 -11.60 20.52
N PRO A 1061 29.12 -11.22 20.26
CA PRO A 1061 29.79 -11.58 19.01
C PRO A 1061 29.98 -13.09 18.90
N ARG A 1062 29.75 -13.68 17.72
CA ARG A 1062 29.73 -15.15 17.56
C ARG A 1062 30.90 -15.73 16.78
N GLY A 1063 31.35 -15.05 15.75
CA GLY A 1063 32.44 -15.52 14.90
C GLY A 1063 33.32 -14.36 14.43
N PHE A 1064 34.55 -14.67 14.07
CA PHE A 1064 35.52 -13.67 13.65
C PHE A 1064 36.68 -14.30 12.89
N ASP A 1065 37.33 -13.49 12.05
CA ASP A 1065 38.53 -13.89 11.34
C ASP A 1065 39.59 -12.78 11.37
N ALA A 1066 40.84 -13.15 11.18
CA ALA A 1066 41.98 -12.25 11.15
C ALA A 1066 42.70 -12.35 9.80
N ASP A 1067 42.89 -11.22 9.13
CA ASP A 1067 43.65 -11.19 7.88
C ASP A 1067 45.17 -11.25 8.14
N GLU A 1068 45.96 -11.43 7.08
CA GLU A 1068 47.43 -11.52 7.17
C GLU A 1068 48.09 -10.26 7.76
N THR A 1069 47.40 -9.11 7.72
CA THR A 1069 47.88 -7.86 8.30
C THR A 1069 47.60 -7.77 9.81
N GLY A 1070 46.74 -8.64 10.32
CA GLY A 1070 46.28 -8.67 11.71
C GLY A 1070 45.02 -7.84 11.96
N ALA A 1071 44.37 -7.35 10.90
CA ALA A 1071 43.06 -6.72 11.02
C ALA A 1071 42.00 -7.80 11.27
N LEU A 1072 41.02 -7.48 12.12
CA LEU A 1072 39.96 -8.41 12.52
C LEU A 1072 38.65 -8.06 11.81
N LEU A 1073 37.95 -9.07 11.32
CA LEU A 1073 36.56 -8.98 10.91
C LEU A 1073 35.72 -9.74 11.94
N VAL A 1074 34.75 -9.10 12.57
CA VAL A 1074 33.99 -9.66 13.70
C VAL A 1074 32.51 -9.61 13.41
N ALA A 1075 31.83 -10.75 13.52
CA ALA A 1075 30.37 -10.85 13.53
C ALA A 1075 29.82 -10.41 14.89
N ASP A 1076 29.39 -9.15 14.99
CA ASP A 1076 28.74 -8.58 16.17
C ASP A 1076 27.23 -8.92 16.13
N THR A 1077 26.92 -10.20 16.35
CA THR A 1077 25.61 -10.83 16.09
C THR A 1077 24.45 -10.08 16.73
N GLY A 1078 24.49 -9.89 18.04
CA GLY A 1078 23.43 -9.15 18.74
C GLY A 1078 23.44 -7.66 18.38
N GLY A 1079 24.59 -7.10 17.99
CA GLY A 1079 24.70 -5.75 17.45
C GLY A 1079 24.13 -5.60 16.03
N GLY A 1080 23.77 -6.72 15.37
CA GLY A 1080 23.19 -6.73 14.03
C GLY A 1080 24.15 -6.23 12.95
N ARG A 1081 25.45 -6.42 13.12
CA ARG A 1081 26.47 -5.86 12.21
C ARG A 1081 27.73 -6.70 12.12
N VAL A 1082 28.52 -6.46 11.08
CA VAL A 1082 29.90 -6.94 10.97
C VAL A 1082 30.85 -5.77 11.14
N VAL A 1083 31.87 -5.94 11.97
CA VAL A 1083 32.83 -4.89 12.33
C VAL A 1083 34.22 -5.24 11.83
N ARG A 1084 34.88 -4.31 11.15
CA ARG A 1084 36.30 -4.45 10.78
C ARG A 1084 37.18 -3.57 11.67
N LEU A 1085 38.11 -4.19 12.39
CA LEU A 1085 39.12 -3.54 13.20
C LEU A 1085 40.49 -3.63 12.53
N ASP A 1086 41.31 -2.59 12.66
CA ASP A 1086 42.72 -2.68 12.27
C ASP A 1086 43.56 -3.48 13.28
N GLU A 1087 44.85 -3.64 13.01
CA GLU A 1087 45.78 -4.42 13.83
C GLU A 1087 45.99 -3.86 15.24
N THR A 1088 45.60 -2.60 15.48
CA THR A 1088 45.66 -1.96 16.79
C THR A 1088 44.38 -2.16 17.61
N GLY A 1089 43.34 -2.75 16.99
CA GLY A 1089 42.01 -2.90 17.57
C GLY A 1089 41.12 -1.66 17.36
N ALA A 1090 41.52 -0.72 16.49
CA ALA A 1090 40.72 0.45 16.18
C ALA A 1090 39.70 0.17 15.06
N LEU A 1091 38.50 0.73 15.21
CA LEU A 1091 37.40 0.56 14.26
C LEU A 1091 37.73 1.22 12.92
N SER A 1092 37.86 0.40 11.87
CA SER A 1092 38.11 0.85 10.51
C SER A 1092 36.82 0.96 9.69
N ASN A 1093 35.88 0.02 9.85
CA ASN A 1093 34.61 0.01 9.13
C ASN A 1093 33.55 -0.84 9.84
N ALA A 1094 32.27 -0.66 9.49
CA ALA A 1094 31.18 -1.50 9.94
C ALA A 1094 30.12 -1.68 8.83
N PHE A 1095 29.50 -2.85 8.79
CA PHE A 1095 28.50 -3.24 7.81
C PHE A 1095 27.21 -3.65 8.51
N GLY A 1096 26.09 -3.01 8.15
CA GLY A 1096 24.79 -3.27 8.73
C GLY A 1096 24.55 -2.62 10.10
N ASP A 1097 23.34 -2.80 10.59
CA ASP A 1097 22.81 -2.42 11.89
C ASP A 1097 21.58 -3.32 12.23
N PRO A 1098 21.03 -3.27 13.46
CA PRO A 1098 19.91 -4.13 13.85
C PRO A 1098 18.64 -4.02 13.00
N ALA A 1099 18.45 -2.94 12.25
CA ALA A 1099 17.31 -2.75 11.35
C ALA A 1099 17.64 -3.14 9.90
N SER A 1100 18.91 -3.30 9.54
CA SER A 1100 19.36 -3.75 8.22
C SER A 1100 19.04 -5.24 7.98
N VAL A 1101 18.93 -5.65 6.72
CA VAL A 1101 18.68 -7.06 6.36
C VAL A 1101 19.78 -7.99 6.88
N LEU A 1102 21.05 -7.55 6.81
CA LEU A 1102 22.17 -8.29 7.40
C LEU A 1102 22.01 -8.47 8.92
N GLY A 1103 21.58 -7.41 9.63
CA GLY A 1103 21.37 -7.46 11.07
C GLY A 1103 20.18 -8.32 11.49
N ILE A 1104 19.08 -8.26 10.74
CA ILE A 1104 17.92 -9.14 10.93
C ILE A 1104 18.33 -10.60 10.71
N GLY A 1105 19.17 -10.87 9.71
CA GLY A 1105 19.70 -12.22 9.46
C GLY A 1105 20.62 -12.76 10.58
N GLN A 1106 21.08 -11.91 11.50
CA GLN A 1106 22.01 -12.22 12.59
C GLN A 1106 23.35 -12.79 12.08
N PRO A 1107 24.38 -11.94 11.83
CA PRO A 1107 25.67 -12.41 11.34
C PRO A 1107 26.32 -13.30 12.40
N THR A 1108 26.76 -14.49 12.01
CA THR A 1108 27.30 -15.51 12.94
C THR A 1108 28.78 -15.77 12.75
N ASP A 1109 29.28 -15.63 11.52
CA ASP A 1109 30.71 -15.75 11.25
C ASP A 1109 31.12 -14.87 10.05
N THR A 1110 32.42 -14.65 9.91
CA THR A 1110 33.04 -13.80 8.89
C THR A 1110 34.33 -14.39 8.37
N LEU A 1111 34.70 -14.05 7.13
CA LEU A 1111 35.98 -14.47 6.54
C LEU A 1111 36.60 -13.32 5.75
N ALA A 1112 37.88 -13.03 6.01
CA ALA A 1112 38.64 -12.05 5.25
C ALA A 1112 39.54 -12.77 4.23
N THR A 1113 39.21 -12.63 2.95
CA THR A 1113 40.05 -13.14 1.85
C THR A 1113 40.80 -12.01 1.16
N ALA A 1114 41.81 -12.32 0.35
CA ALA A 1114 42.51 -11.33 -0.46
C ALA A 1114 41.59 -10.58 -1.45
N SER A 1115 40.48 -11.20 -1.87
CA SER A 1115 39.57 -10.66 -2.90
C SER A 1115 38.30 -10.02 -2.35
N ALA A 1116 37.81 -10.46 -1.18
CA ALA A 1116 36.53 -10.00 -0.63
C ALA A 1116 36.43 -10.23 0.88
N LEU A 1117 35.53 -9.47 1.52
CA LEU A 1117 35.10 -9.67 2.89
C LEU A 1117 33.77 -10.41 2.89
N TRP A 1118 33.71 -11.54 3.59
CA TRP A 1118 32.53 -12.41 3.67
C TRP A 1118 31.92 -12.40 5.06
N ALA A 1119 30.61 -12.59 5.11
CA ALA A 1119 29.88 -12.88 6.33
C ALA A 1119 28.77 -13.88 6.07
N VAL A 1120 28.35 -14.62 7.09
CA VAL A 1120 27.20 -15.52 7.02
C VAL A 1120 26.18 -15.17 8.10
N THR A 1121 24.91 -15.17 7.74
CA THR A 1121 23.78 -14.89 8.62
C THR A 1121 22.96 -16.16 8.84
N SER A 1122 22.62 -16.46 10.10
CA SER A 1122 22.01 -17.74 10.47
C SER A 1122 20.49 -17.76 10.32
N GLU A 1123 19.81 -16.65 10.62
CA GLU A 1123 18.33 -16.60 10.64
C GLU A 1123 17.72 -16.58 9.24
N ASP A 1124 18.47 -16.15 8.22
CA ASP A 1124 18.07 -16.18 6.81
C ASP A 1124 18.97 -17.07 5.94
N GLY A 1125 20.03 -17.66 6.50
CA GLY A 1125 20.92 -18.63 5.84
C GLY A 1125 21.75 -18.05 4.70
N ARG A 1126 22.06 -16.74 4.75
CA ARG A 1126 22.69 -16.03 3.64
C ARG A 1126 24.19 -15.86 3.80
N LEU A 1127 24.91 -16.02 2.69
CA LEU A 1127 26.29 -15.61 2.51
C LEU A 1127 26.33 -14.21 1.92
N TRP A 1128 27.07 -13.31 2.55
CA TRP A 1128 27.21 -11.92 2.19
C TRP A 1128 28.62 -11.64 1.70
N ASN A 1129 28.73 -11.04 0.52
CA ASN A 1129 29.93 -10.34 0.10
C ASN A 1129 29.81 -8.87 0.53
N LEU A 1130 30.47 -8.50 1.61
CA LEU A 1130 30.40 -7.16 2.21
C LEU A 1130 31.07 -6.11 1.33
N THR A 1131 32.04 -6.52 0.49
CA THR A 1131 32.74 -5.63 -0.44
C THR A 1131 31.85 -5.25 -1.62
N ALA A 1132 31.11 -6.21 -2.18
CA ALA A 1132 30.22 -6.01 -3.34
C ALA A 1132 28.79 -5.59 -2.95
N ASN A 1133 28.45 -5.69 -1.66
CA ASN A 1133 27.08 -5.56 -1.16
C ASN A 1133 26.09 -6.48 -1.92
N GLY A 1134 26.55 -7.72 -2.14
CA GLY A 1134 25.79 -8.80 -2.77
C GLY A 1134 25.66 -9.98 -1.82
N SER A 1135 24.65 -10.81 -2.01
CA SER A 1135 24.44 -11.98 -1.16
C SER A 1135 23.78 -13.12 -1.91
N ILE A 1136 23.82 -14.31 -1.32
CA ILE A 1136 23.20 -15.52 -1.86
C ILE A 1136 22.71 -16.39 -0.70
N GLY A 1137 21.58 -17.07 -0.88
CA GLY A 1137 21.18 -18.15 0.03
C GLY A 1137 22.20 -19.29 -0.03
N ALA A 1138 22.87 -19.57 1.08
CA ALA A 1138 24.03 -20.46 1.11
C ALA A 1138 23.81 -21.71 1.98
N VAL A 1139 23.07 -21.57 3.08
CA VAL A 1139 22.85 -22.63 4.08
C VAL A 1139 21.40 -22.65 4.55
N GLN A 1140 20.97 -23.72 5.22
CA GLN A 1140 19.66 -23.73 5.85
C GLN A 1140 19.62 -22.80 7.07
N ARG A 1141 18.43 -22.26 7.35
CA ARG A 1141 18.23 -21.40 8.52
C ARG A 1141 18.58 -22.16 9.80
N ALA A 1142 19.39 -21.55 10.64
CA ALA A 1142 19.89 -22.12 11.88
C ALA A 1142 19.77 -21.11 13.04
N LEU A 1143 19.94 -21.59 14.26
CA LEU A 1143 20.03 -20.72 15.44
C LEU A 1143 21.36 -19.96 15.41
N SER A 1144 21.36 -18.71 15.86
CA SER A 1144 22.56 -17.88 15.91
C SER A 1144 23.63 -18.35 16.91
N MET A 1145 23.25 -19.20 17.86
CA MET A 1145 24.18 -19.84 18.78
C MET A 1145 25.02 -20.89 18.06
N ASP A 1146 24.38 -21.84 17.39
CA ASP A 1146 25.02 -22.98 16.72
C ASP A 1146 25.08 -22.72 15.20
N GLY A 1147 25.51 -21.51 14.84
CA GLY A 1147 25.51 -20.98 13.48
C GLY A 1147 26.61 -21.52 12.57
N PRO A 1148 26.50 -21.27 11.25
CA PRO A 1148 27.50 -21.66 10.27
C PRO A 1148 28.84 -20.95 10.47
N HIS A 1149 29.95 -21.62 10.16
CA HIS A 1149 31.33 -21.11 10.25
C HIS A 1149 32.10 -21.35 8.95
N PHE A 1150 33.06 -20.46 8.66
CA PHE A 1150 33.94 -20.51 7.50
C PHE A 1150 35.22 -21.30 7.76
N ALA A 1151 35.81 -21.83 6.68
CA ALA A 1151 37.22 -22.21 6.65
C ALA A 1151 37.83 -21.83 5.29
N ALA A 1152 38.85 -20.97 5.29
CA ALA A 1152 39.52 -20.50 4.09
C ALA A 1152 40.34 -21.60 3.40
N LEU A 1153 40.33 -21.62 2.07
CA LEU A 1153 41.14 -22.53 1.25
C LEU A 1153 42.29 -21.78 0.57
N ALA A 1154 43.35 -22.51 0.20
CA ALA A 1154 44.54 -21.90 -0.41
C ALA A 1154 44.29 -21.38 -1.85
N ASP A 1155 43.25 -21.89 -2.52
CA ASP A 1155 42.80 -21.42 -3.83
C ASP A 1155 42.01 -20.09 -3.75
N GLY A 1156 41.80 -19.56 -2.54
CA GLY A 1156 41.02 -18.37 -2.24
C GLY A 1156 39.51 -18.62 -2.12
N GLY A 1157 39.05 -19.84 -2.37
CA GLY A 1157 37.71 -20.28 -2.02
C GLY A 1157 37.58 -20.56 -0.52
N PHE A 1158 36.45 -21.12 -0.13
CA PHE A 1158 36.20 -21.47 1.27
C PHE A 1158 35.20 -22.60 1.43
N LEU A 1159 35.25 -23.25 2.59
CA LEU A 1159 34.20 -24.11 3.09
C LEU A 1159 33.30 -23.30 4.03
N LEU A 1160 32.02 -23.65 4.05
CA LEU A 1160 31.03 -23.11 4.97
C LEU A 1160 30.23 -24.26 5.56
N SER A 1161 30.16 -24.35 6.88
CA SER A 1161 29.32 -25.36 7.52
C SER A 1161 27.84 -25.02 7.36
N ASP A 1162 27.00 -26.04 7.23
CA ASP A 1162 25.54 -25.94 7.18
C ASP A 1162 24.98 -26.77 8.34
N PRO A 1163 24.95 -26.21 9.57
CA PRO A 1163 24.68 -26.98 10.78
C PRO A 1163 23.29 -27.62 10.76
N ALA A 1164 22.29 -26.93 10.20
CA ALA A 1164 20.91 -27.41 10.12
C ALA A 1164 20.73 -28.54 9.08
N ALA A 1165 21.50 -28.53 7.99
CA ALA A 1165 21.48 -29.60 7.00
C ALA A 1165 22.47 -30.75 7.31
N GLY A 1166 23.32 -30.64 8.33
CA GLY A 1166 24.29 -31.67 8.69
C GLY A 1166 25.38 -31.87 7.62
N ARG A 1167 25.78 -30.81 6.92
CA ARG A 1167 26.76 -30.87 5.82
C ARG A 1167 27.72 -29.68 5.85
N ILE A 1168 28.72 -29.71 4.96
CA ILE A 1168 29.63 -28.59 4.71
C ILE A 1168 29.63 -28.31 3.20
N VAL A 1169 29.58 -27.05 2.79
CA VAL A 1169 29.48 -26.63 1.38
C VAL A 1169 30.78 -25.93 0.96
N ARG A 1170 31.30 -26.27 -0.23
CA ARG A 1170 32.47 -25.61 -0.85
C ARG A 1170 32.01 -24.50 -1.80
N PHE A 1171 32.62 -23.33 -1.63
CA PHE A 1171 32.39 -22.14 -2.44
C PHE A 1171 33.66 -21.71 -3.18
N THR A 1172 33.48 -21.12 -4.36
CA THR A 1172 34.55 -20.43 -5.09
C THR A 1172 34.91 -19.08 -4.44
N THR A 1173 35.97 -18.44 -4.93
CA THR A 1173 36.36 -17.07 -4.55
C THR A 1173 35.26 -16.03 -4.78
N GLN A 1174 34.31 -16.28 -5.69
CA GLN A 1174 33.16 -15.41 -5.97
C GLN A 1174 31.91 -15.76 -5.15
N GLY A 1175 31.94 -16.83 -4.36
CA GLY A 1175 30.79 -17.29 -3.58
C GLY A 1175 29.81 -18.19 -4.34
N ARG A 1176 30.24 -18.84 -5.45
CA ARG A 1176 29.44 -19.87 -6.13
C ARG A 1176 29.58 -21.21 -5.40
N PRO A 1177 28.49 -21.88 -4.99
CA PRO A 1177 28.56 -23.23 -4.44
C PRO A 1177 28.92 -24.23 -5.55
N ILE A 1178 29.88 -25.13 -5.29
CA ILE A 1178 30.38 -26.06 -6.34
C ILE A 1178 30.44 -27.52 -5.89
N ALA A 1179 30.46 -27.78 -4.59
CA ALA A 1179 30.49 -29.13 -4.04
C ALA A 1179 30.02 -29.14 -2.58
N GLN A 1180 29.71 -30.31 -2.05
CA GLN A 1180 29.36 -30.50 -0.64
C GLN A 1180 30.13 -31.66 -0.02
N ILE A 1181 30.14 -31.71 1.31
CA ILE A 1181 30.63 -32.81 2.12
C ILE A 1181 29.45 -33.25 2.97
N ASP A 1182 28.86 -34.37 2.60
CA ASP A 1182 27.80 -35.04 3.36
C ASP A 1182 28.20 -36.49 3.62
N PRO A 1183 28.70 -36.81 4.83
CA PRO A 1183 29.09 -38.17 5.21
C PRO A 1183 27.89 -39.06 5.58
N GLN A 1184 26.67 -38.75 5.12
CA GLN A 1184 25.44 -39.53 5.31
C GLN A 1184 25.07 -39.69 6.79
N GLY A 1185 24.89 -38.57 7.48
CA GLY A 1185 24.46 -38.54 8.89
C GLY A 1185 25.57 -38.72 9.92
N ALA A 1186 26.85 -38.68 9.51
CA ALA A 1186 27.96 -38.63 10.47
C ALA A 1186 28.13 -37.25 11.12
N PHE A 1187 27.56 -36.20 10.50
CA PHE A 1187 27.45 -34.86 11.08
C PHE A 1187 26.01 -34.64 11.55
N LEU A 1188 25.83 -34.25 12.81
CA LEU A 1188 24.55 -33.88 13.40
C LEU A 1188 24.37 -32.37 13.39
N THR A 1189 25.35 -31.63 13.91
CA THR A 1189 25.37 -30.16 13.88
C THR A 1189 26.83 -29.71 13.73
N PRO A 1190 27.40 -29.80 12.52
CA PRO A 1190 28.79 -29.42 12.27
C PRO A 1190 28.90 -27.89 12.37
N THR A 1191 29.25 -27.36 13.55
CA THR A 1191 29.26 -25.92 13.79
C THR A 1191 30.59 -25.34 13.36
N GLY A 1192 31.67 -25.70 14.07
CA GLY A 1192 33.02 -25.24 13.74
C GLY A 1192 33.73 -26.14 12.73
N ILE A 1193 34.41 -25.50 11.78
CA ILE A 1193 35.24 -26.18 10.79
C ILE A 1193 36.60 -25.48 10.66
N ALA A 1194 37.66 -26.25 10.41
CA ALA A 1194 38.97 -25.70 10.10
C ALA A 1194 39.72 -26.59 9.13
N VAL A 1195 40.49 -25.98 8.24
CA VAL A 1195 41.25 -26.71 7.22
C VAL A 1195 42.74 -26.47 7.31
N LEU A 1196 43.51 -27.48 6.89
CA LEU A 1196 44.95 -27.41 6.69
C LEU A 1196 45.31 -28.18 5.43
N GLU A 1197 45.95 -27.53 4.46
CA GLU A 1197 46.53 -28.20 3.30
C GLU A 1197 47.98 -28.57 3.59
N GLN A 1198 48.30 -29.87 3.53
CA GLN A 1198 49.64 -30.37 3.80
C GLN A 1198 49.99 -31.53 2.86
N GLY A 1199 51.10 -31.39 2.13
CA GLY A 1199 51.61 -32.47 1.27
C GLY A 1199 50.70 -32.83 0.08
N GLY A 1200 49.79 -31.94 -0.33
CA GLY A 1200 48.81 -32.19 -1.38
C GLY A 1200 47.49 -32.81 -0.91
N ASP A 1201 47.33 -33.06 0.39
CA ASP A 1201 46.09 -33.50 1.01
C ASP A 1201 45.40 -32.33 1.74
N LEU A 1202 44.07 -32.33 1.75
CA LEU A 1202 43.25 -31.47 2.60
C LEU A 1202 42.93 -32.19 3.92
N LEU A 1203 43.30 -31.59 5.04
CA LEU A 1203 42.83 -32.00 6.37
C LEU A 1203 41.71 -31.09 6.82
N LEU A 1204 40.58 -31.66 7.21
CA LEU A 1204 39.40 -30.94 7.69
C LEU A 1204 39.08 -31.38 9.12
N ALA A 1205 39.22 -30.46 10.08
CA ALA A 1205 38.73 -30.63 11.44
C ALA A 1205 37.28 -30.15 11.53
N VAL A 1206 36.42 -30.94 12.18
CA VAL A 1206 35.00 -30.61 12.39
C VAL A 1206 34.66 -30.78 13.87
N ALA A 1207 34.21 -29.68 14.48
CA ALA A 1207 33.58 -29.66 15.79
C ALA A 1207 32.06 -29.78 15.63
N ASP A 1208 31.50 -30.89 16.10
CA ASP A 1208 30.07 -31.16 16.05
C ASP A 1208 29.44 -30.86 17.40
N THR A 1209 28.64 -29.80 17.46
CA THR A 1209 28.06 -29.26 18.69
C THR A 1209 27.09 -30.24 19.33
N GLN A 1210 26.20 -30.83 18.53
CA GLN A 1210 25.17 -31.73 19.03
C GLN A 1210 25.74 -33.11 19.39
N ALA A 1211 26.72 -33.60 18.61
CA ALA A 1211 27.41 -34.84 18.94
C ALA A 1211 28.42 -34.68 20.10
N CYS A 1212 28.80 -33.44 20.44
CA CYS A 1212 29.86 -33.11 21.38
C CYS A 1212 31.19 -33.80 21.01
N THR A 1213 31.55 -33.76 19.71
CA THR A 1213 32.76 -34.46 19.21
C THR A 1213 33.63 -33.56 18.36
N LEU A 1214 34.93 -33.88 18.33
CA LEU A 1214 35.90 -33.40 17.37
C LEU A 1214 36.28 -34.54 16.44
N SER A 1215 36.28 -34.30 15.13
CA SER A 1215 36.72 -35.26 14.11
C SER A 1215 37.71 -34.64 13.14
N LEU A 1216 38.61 -35.46 12.60
CA LEU A 1216 39.55 -35.06 11.56
C LEU A 1216 39.36 -35.93 10.32
N TRP A 1217 39.29 -35.29 9.16
CA TRP A 1217 39.05 -35.90 7.86
C TRP A 1217 40.18 -35.58 6.91
N ARG A 1218 40.42 -36.47 5.94
CA ARG A 1218 41.44 -36.30 4.89
C ARG A 1218 40.83 -36.51 3.52
N GLY A 1219 41.14 -35.63 2.59
CA GLY A 1219 40.73 -35.71 1.19
C GLY A 1219 41.83 -35.28 0.24
N PRO A 1220 41.60 -35.43 -1.07
CA PRO A 1220 42.50 -34.88 -2.07
C PRO A 1220 42.61 -33.35 -1.90
N GLY A 1221 43.79 -32.79 -2.14
CA GLY A 1221 43.99 -31.34 -2.23
C GLY A 1221 43.06 -30.75 -3.28
N LEU A 1222 42.48 -29.58 -2.98
CA LEU A 1222 41.36 -29.01 -3.72
C LEU A 1222 41.76 -28.10 -4.90
N GLN A 1223 43.01 -28.19 -5.38
CA GLN A 1223 43.55 -27.37 -6.49
C GLN A 1223 42.89 -27.63 -7.84
#